data_AF-A0A9N8NBM6-F1
#
_entry.id   AF-A0A9N8NBM6-F1
#
_cell.length_a   1.000
_cell.length_b   1.000
_cell.length_c   1.000
_cell.angle_alpha   90.00
_cell.angle_beta   90.00
_cell.angle_gamma   90.00
#
_symmetry.space_group_name_H-M   'P 1'
#
loop_
_entity.id
_entity.type
_entity.pdbx_description
1 polymer ?
#
loop_
_entity_poly.entity_id
_entity_poly.type
_entity_poly.pdbx_seq_one_letter_code
_entity_poly.pdbx_strand_id
1 'polypeptide(L)'
;MSKLLRFQRARPMTWGSSFTSRQFSTTRVALSVRGQSKLFKDADAAVADIKSGSTLLSSGFGLCGVADTLINAINKRGRDSLHSLTAVSNNAGVEGKGGLAVLTSAGQVDRLILSYLGNNKVLEKKYLTGELAIELCPQGTLAERIRAGGAGIPAFFTPTAAHTLLQDGEIPVRLDKSGAVVEKGRKRETREFNGRTFLMEHAIEGDVAIMRAWKADKDGNCVFRYATKSFGPLMAKAAKLTIVEAENIVEVGEIDPNDVNLPGIFVDRIVPATAEKNIEVLKLREEGQDGPPKATNEAQERRNRIARRASKELKPGYYVNLGVGIPTLAVSFLPVNSTVHIQSENGILGMGAYPTKDEVDADIINAGKETVTLVPGASVFDSAESFGMIRGGHVDVSILGALQVSAVGDLANYMIPGKVFKGMGGAMDLVANPDNTKIVVATEHCAKDGSSKIVQQCTLPLTGAGVVSTIITDLCVFEVDREQGTLTLTELAPGVSVEEVRSKTDADFAEARELKQMEYSVVSLLTLALGAIAVPKADIKTYNGYKVFRVNTHGKADVKEKLAPVTFDEWEHGDQYADIVVAPNDVDAFESLKLDFNTLHENLGDSIVSESPSHKKWKRQADDESWYDEFHNYEDHIDYFRDLHAQFPNNSKLVSSGKSYQNRNIYGLHLWGEAGPGKPAVLYHGTVHAREWISAPTVEYITLQLIKGFKGGDKDVQTILNKYDFYIFPFVNPDGFVYSTTADRLWRKNRQPPPTSAPNQTCLGRDINRNWEFGWDSNKRGASTNPCSQTYRGEKPADSPENAGLDKFVRQLRDTVGIALYIDWHSYGQYILSPFGYKEDLYAPELGKWTKAAALVSEAIRDSSDDKTTYTFGPSGAVLYVTTGAAPDHVYSVGQAKFSYTIELRDTGETGFVLPPAQIRPNVEEQWAGQKVLLSLLDETFFDGSGPALYQGQT
;
A
#
# COMPACT_ATOMS: atom_id res chain seq x y z
N MET A 1 -20.97 -68.51 -13.55
CA MET A 1 -19.88 -67.51 -13.36
C MET A 1 -20.46 -66.15 -13.73
N SER A 2 -21.04 -65.41 -12.78
CA SER A 2 -20.42 -64.39 -11.88
C SER A 2 -20.39 -63.01 -12.54
N LYS A 3 -20.91 -61.92 -12.00
CA LYS A 3 -21.49 -61.59 -10.68
C LYS A 3 -22.38 -60.35 -10.87
N LEU A 4 -23.58 -60.37 -10.28
CA LEU A 4 -24.40 -59.20 -9.97
C LEU A 4 -23.81 -58.45 -8.77
N LEU A 5 -23.99 -57.12 -8.71
CA LEU A 5 -24.02 -56.38 -7.44
C LEU A 5 -25.11 -55.28 -7.51
N ARG A 6 -26.14 -55.45 -6.68
CA ARG A 6 -27.14 -54.44 -6.29
C ARG A 6 -26.90 -54.06 -4.82
N PHE A 7 -26.94 -52.74 -4.57
CA PHE A 7 -27.39 -51.99 -3.39
C PHE A 7 -27.27 -52.55 -1.96
N GLN A 8 -26.66 -51.72 -1.09
CA GLN A 8 -27.15 -51.47 0.28
C GLN A 8 -26.90 -50.00 0.70
N ARG A 9 -27.89 -49.41 1.37
CA ARG A 9 -27.94 -48.04 1.95
C ARG A 9 -27.05 -47.91 3.18
N ALA A 10 -26.48 -46.73 3.43
CA ALA A 10 -25.92 -46.34 4.73
C ALA A 10 -26.39 -44.93 5.17
N ARG A 11 -26.55 -44.77 6.49
CA ARG A 11 -27.17 -43.68 7.28
C ARG A 11 -26.28 -42.43 7.42
N PRO A 12 -26.84 -41.27 7.84
CA PRO A 12 -26.08 -40.02 7.98
C PRO A 12 -25.20 -40.02 9.25
N MET A 13 -23.99 -39.47 9.12
CA MET A 13 -23.00 -39.35 10.20
C MET A 13 -23.01 -37.90 10.72
N THR A 14 -23.47 -37.72 11.95
CA THR A 14 -23.35 -36.47 12.73
C THR A 14 -21.91 -36.31 13.20
N TRP A 15 -21.26 -35.20 12.83
CA TRP A 15 -19.97 -34.83 13.41
C TRP A 15 -20.19 -34.08 14.74
N GLY A 16 -19.93 -34.79 15.84
CA GLY A 16 -19.78 -34.20 17.17
C GLY A 16 -18.38 -33.62 17.35
N SER A 17 -18.32 -32.44 17.96
CA SER A 17 -17.08 -31.79 18.39
C SER A 17 -16.45 -32.55 19.56
N SER A 18 -15.28 -33.15 19.34
CA SER A 18 -14.38 -33.56 20.43
C SER A 18 -13.15 -32.66 20.43
N PHE A 19 -13.06 -31.77 21.41
CA PHE A 19 -11.80 -31.14 21.78
C PHE A 19 -10.85 -32.23 22.27
N THR A 20 -9.83 -32.54 21.48
CA THR A 20 -8.72 -33.39 21.92
C THR A 20 -7.76 -32.51 22.71
N SER A 21 -7.70 -32.73 24.04
CA SER A 21 -6.59 -32.24 24.84
C SER A 21 -5.32 -32.95 24.38
N ARG A 22 -4.39 -32.21 23.78
CA ARG A 22 -3.05 -32.73 23.49
C ARG A 22 -2.32 -32.88 24.83
N GLN A 23 -2.26 -34.10 25.34
CA GLN A 23 -1.41 -34.44 26.48
C GLN A 23 0.07 -34.40 26.04
N PHE A 24 0.88 -33.59 26.72
CA PHE A 24 2.34 -33.63 26.59
C PHE A 24 2.87 -35.00 27.05
N SER A 25 3.66 -35.67 26.20
CA SER A 25 4.35 -36.90 26.55
C SER A 25 5.48 -36.62 27.54
N THR A 26 5.40 -37.17 28.76
CA THR A 26 6.51 -37.19 29.71
C THR A 26 7.39 -38.41 29.46
N THR A 27 8.17 -38.39 28.37
CA THR A 27 9.23 -39.38 28.21
C THR A 27 10.41 -38.98 29.09
N ARG A 28 10.60 -39.67 30.22
CA ARG A 28 11.80 -39.54 31.06
C ARG A 28 13.03 -40.02 30.28
N VAL A 29 13.68 -39.11 29.56
CA VAL A 29 15.09 -39.26 29.19
C VAL A 29 15.90 -38.62 30.30
N ALA A 30 16.72 -39.42 30.97
CA ALA A 30 17.68 -38.95 31.97
C ALA A 30 18.75 -38.09 31.26
N LEU A 31 18.53 -36.77 31.27
CA LEU A 31 19.51 -35.78 30.85
C LEU A 31 20.51 -35.55 31.99
N SER A 32 21.78 -35.46 31.60
CA SER A 32 22.93 -35.06 32.44
C SER A 32 22.59 -33.84 33.31
N VAL A 33 23.06 -33.81 34.56
CA VAL A 33 22.71 -32.83 35.61
C VAL A 33 23.06 -31.38 35.22
N ARG A 34 22.16 -30.72 34.47
CA ARG A 34 21.78 -29.30 34.62
C ARG A 34 20.66 -29.21 35.67
N GLY A 35 20.90 -29.79 36.86
CA GLY A 35 19.85 -30.10 37.84
C GLY A 35 19.66 -29.07 38.97
N GLN A 36 20.26 -27.88 38.89
CA GLN A 36 20.01 -26.81 39.85
C GLN A 36 18.93 -25.86 39.32
N SER A 37 18.05 -25.42 40.21
CA SER A 37 17.04 -24.41 39.91
C SER A 37 17.70 -23.14 39.38
N LYS A 38 17.17 -22.61 38.28
CA LYS A 38 17.55 -21.29 37.76
C LYS A 38 16.96 -20.14 38.57
N LEU A 39 16.00 -20.42 39.45
CA LEU A 39 15.40 -19.43 40.32
C LEU A 39 16.34 -19.08 41.47
N PHE A 40 16.72 -17.82 41.56
CA PHE A 40 17.52 -17.25 42.63
C PHE A 40 16.61 -16.58 43.67
N LYS A 41 17.09 -16.56 44.93
CA LYS A 41 16.35 -16.01 46.06
C LYS A 41 16.00 -14.53 45.87
N ASP A 42 16.98 -13.76 45.43
CA ASP A 42 16.89 -12.31 45.25
C ASP A 42 17.94 -11.82 44.25
N ALA A 43 17.80 -10.57 43.82
CA ALA A 43 18.69 -9.94 42.86
C ALA A 43 20.13 -9.80 43.39
N ASP A 44 20.29 -9.55 44.70
CA ASP A 44 21.61 -9.38 45.32
C ASP A 44 22.41 -10.70 45.25
N ALA A 45 21.78 -11.85 45.51
CA ALA A 45 22.38 -13.17 45.33
C ALA A 45 22.69 -13.49 43.85
N ALA A 46 21.81 -13.06 42.93
CA ALA A 46 21.96 -13.33 41.50
C ALA A 46 23.12 -12.57 40.85
N VAL A 47 23.57 -11.44 41.41
CA VAL A 47 24.66 -10.62 40.86
C VAL A 47 25.96 -10.66 41.69
N ALA A 48 26.00 -11.48 42.73
CA ALA A 48 27.06 -11.49 43.74
C ALA A 48 28.46 -11.82 43.18
N ASP A 49 28.53 -12.66 42.13
CA ASP A 49 29.77 -13.15 41.54
C ASP A 49 30.23 -12.40 40.28
N ILE A 50 29.52 -11.33 39.88
CA ILE A 50 29.99 -10.43 38.82
C ILE A 50 31.32 -9.81 39.26
N LYS A 51 32.29 -9.70 38.36
CA LYS A 51 33.64 -9.24 38.70
C LYS A 51 33.89 -7.83 38.17
N SER A 52 34.76 -7.08 38.85
CA SER A 52 35.28 -5.84 38.29
C SER A 52 35.95 -6.13 36.93
N GLY A 53 35.80 -5.22 35.98
CA GLY A 53 36.31 -5.44 34.61
C GLY A 53 35.40 -6.26 33.70
N SER A 54 34.30 -6.85 34.20
CA SER A 54 33.38 -7.63 33.37
C SER A 54 32.72 -6.77 32.28
N THR A 55 32.46 -7.41 31.13
CA THR A 55 31.61 -6.84 30.08
C THR A 55 30.15 -7.16 30.37
N LEU A 56 29.36 -6.13 30.67
CA LEU A 56 27.95 -6.20 31.03
C LEU A 56 27.07 -5.78 29.84
N LEU A 57 26.31 -6.70 29.27
CA LEU A 57 25.25 -6.38 28.30
C LEU A 57 23.98 -6.04 29.09
N SER A 58 23.48 -4.82 28.96
CA SER A 58 22.29 -4.36 29.67
C SER A 58 21.18 -4.03 28.69
N SER A 59 20.08 -4.81 28.72
CA SER A 59 18.97 -4.62 27.79
C SER A 59 18.16 -3.36 28.08
N GLY A 60 17.41 -2.92 27.07
CA GLY A 60 16.45 -1.82 27.15
C GLY A 60 16.62 -0.79 26.03
N PHE A 61 15.57 -0.01 25.83
CA PHE A 61 15.56 1.12 24.90
C PHE A 61 15.05 2.37 25.64
N GLY A 62 15.96 3.31 25.93
CA GLY A 62 15.72 4.34 26.95
C GLY A 62 15.47 3.68 28.32
N LEU A 63 14.27 3.87 28.87
CA LEU A 63 13.82 3.20 30.10
C LEU A 63 12.83 2.04 29.86
N CYS A 64 12.46 1.73 28.61
CA CYS A 64 11.60 0.60 28.30
C CYS A 64 12.41 -0.71 28.29
N GLY A 65 11.98 -1.71 29.07
CA GLY A 65 12.63 -3.03 29.14
C GLY A 65 13.97 -3.06 29.87
N VAL A 66 14.28 -2.05 30.70
CA VAL A 66 15.48 -2.03 31.54
C VAL A 66 15.33 -2.92 32.77
N ALA A 67 16.42 -3.56 33.19
CA ALA A 67 16.44 -4.46 34.34
C ALA A 67 16.78 -3.72 35.66
N ASP A 68 15.94 -2.78 36.07
CA ASP A 68 16.23 -1.88 37.20
C ASP A 68 16.39 -2.63 38.54
N THR A 69 15.76 -3.78 38.75
CA THR A 69 15.98 -4.58 39.97
C THR A 69 17.42 -5.10 40.01
N LEU A 70 17.91 -5.64 38.90
CA LEU A 70 19.29 -6.13 38.76
C LEU A 70 20.32 -4.99 38.77
N ILE A 71 20.04 -3.89 38.07
CA ILE A 71 20.91 -2.70 38.07
C ILE A 71 21.08 -2.15 39.48
N ASN A 72 20.00 -2.07 40.26
CA ASN A 72 20.07 -1.62 41.65
C ASN A 72 20.86 -2.60 42.53
N ALA A 73 20.74 -3.91 42.32
CA ALA A 73 21.55 -4.90 43.04
C ALA A 73 23.05 -4.77 42.72
N ILE A 74 23.40 -4.53 41.45
CA ILE A 74 24.78 -4.25 41.01
C ILE A 74 25.30 -2.95 41.66
N ASN A 75 24.45 -1.92 41.72
CA ASN A 75 24.79 -0.63 42.34
C ASN A 75 25.12 -0.77 43.83
N LYS A 76 24.29 -1.53 44.57
CA LYS A 76 24.47 -1.76 46.01
C LYS A 76 25.81 -2.39 46.38
N ARG A 77 26.45 -3.12 45.47
CA ARG A 77 27.79 -3.67 45.72
C ARG A 77 28.83 -2.57 45.92
N GLY A 78 28.60 -1.38 45.37
CA GLY A 78 29.44 -0.20 45.53
C GLY A 78 30.70 -0.25 44.68
N ARG A 79 31.22 0.95 44.37
CA ARG A 79 32.41 1.14 43.53
C ARG A 79 33.66 0.46 44.06
N ASP A 80 33.83 0.35 45.36
CA ASP A 80 35.04 -0.27 45.93
C ASP A 80 35.06 -1.80 45.72
N SER A 81 33.89 -2.43 45.58
CA SER A 81 33.74 -3.89 45.39
C SER A 81 33.57 -4.28 43.93
N LEU A 82 32.86 -3.45 43.14
CA LEU A 82 32.55 -3.73 41.74
C LEU A 82 32.70 -2.46 40.91
N HIS A 83 33.76 -2.40 40.10
CA HIS A 83 34.14 -1.26 39.29
C HIS A 83 34.70 -1.66 37.93
N SER A 84 35.08 -0.65 37.13
CA SER A 84 35.72 -0.84 35.82
C SER A 84 34.90 -1.70 34.86
N LEU A 85 33.58 -1.70 34.99
CA LEU A 85 32.70 -2.42 34.07
C LEU A 85 32.80 -1.82 32.67
N THR A 86 32.78 -2.68 31.66
CA THR A 86 32.46 -2.28 30.28
C THR A 86 30.99 -2.57 30.06
N ALA A 87 30.15 -1.53 29.97
CA ALA A 87 28.73 -1.71 29.73
C ALA A 87 28.43 -1.59 28.22
N VAL A 88 27.59 -2.48 27.71
CA VAL A 88 27.07 -2.44 26.33
C VAL A 88 25.56 -2.32 26.41
N SER A 89 25.03 -1.22 25.91
CA SER A 89 23.58 -0.98 25.90
C SER A 89 23.22 0.03 24.84
N ASN A 90 21.97 0.02 24.37
CA ASN A 90 21.55 1.00 23.39
C ASN A 90 21.66 2.44 23.92
N ASN A 91 21.27 2.63 25.19
CA ASN A 91 21.26 3.90 25.89
C ASN A 91 21.79 3.72 27.31
N ALA A 92 22.13 4.84 27.96
CA ALA A 92 22.53 4.83 29.36
C ALA A 92 21.37 5.00 30.35
N GLY A 93 20.11 5.12 29.90
CA GLY A 93 19.00 5.51 30.78
C GLY A 93 19.09 6.98 31.23
N VAL A 94 18.38 7.30 32.32
CA VAL A 94 18.19 8.69 32.77
C VAL A 94 18.53 8.84 34.25
N GLU A 95 19.39 9.81 34.55
CA GLU A 95 19.80 10.12 35.92
C GLU A 95 18.59 10.40 36.83
N GLY A 96 18.61 9.81 38.03
CA GLY A 96 17.54 9.94 39.00
C GLY A 96 16.24 9.18 38.66
N LYS A 97 16.13 8.58 37.46
CA LYS A 97 14.98 7.76 37.06
C LYS A 97 15.31 6.27 36.98
N GLY A 98 16.40 5.87 36.33
CA GLY A 98 16.74 4.45 36.18
C GLY A 98 17.68 4.14 35.01
N GLY A 99 17.87 2.86 34.75
CA GLY A 99 18.80 2.33 33.74
C GLY A 99 20.26 2.44 34.18
N LEU A 100 21.18 2.28 33.21
CA LEU A 100 22.63 2.29 33.46
C LEU A 100 23.16 3.58 34.08
N ALA A 101 22.39 4.68 34.04
CA ALA A 101 22.71 5.97 34.62
C ALA A 101 23.06 5.81 36.11
N VAL A 102 22.41 4.88 36.80
CA VAL A 102 22.69 4.50 38.18
C VAL A 102 24.17 4.09 38.34
N LEU A 103 24.66 3.17 37.49
CA LEU A 103 26.02 2.64 37.57
C LEU A 103 27.08 3.63 37.06
N THR A 104 26.76 4.39 36.01
CA THR A 104 27.68 5.42 35.48
C THR A 104 27.86 6.57 36.46
N SER A 105 26.79 6.99 37.15
CA SER A 105 26.88 8.04 38.17
C SER A 105 27.61 7.56 39.43
N ALA A 106 27.43 6.28 39.82
CA ALA A 106 28.18 5.65 40.90
C ALA A 106 29.68 5.44 40.59
N GLY A 107 30.09 5.60 39.32
CA GLY A 107 31.48 5.41 38.89
C GLY A 107 31.91 3.94 38.83
N GLN A 108 30.96 3.02 38.66
CA GLN A 108 31.22 1.58 38.52
C GLN A 108 31.53 1.16 37.07
N VAL A 109 31.13 1.99 36.12
CA VAL A 109 31.38 1.80 34.68
C VAL A 109 32.59 2.64 34.26
N ASP A 110 33.55 2.03 33.57
CA ASP A 110 34.72 2.72 32.97
C ASP A 110 34.59 2.89 31.45
N ARG A 111 33.87 1.98 30.78
CA ARG A 111 33.62 2.05 29.33
C ARG A 111 32.15 1.79 29.03
N LEU A 112 31.58 2.52 28.08
CA LEU A 112 30.23 2.34 27.58
C LEU A 112 30.25 2.22 26.05
N ILE A 113 29.62 1.18 25.51
CA ILE A 113 29.36 1.02 24.07
C ILE A 113 27.87 1.24 23.85
N LEU A 114 27.51 2.27 23.09
CA LEU A 114 26.12 2.72 22.94
C LEU A 114 25.84 3.38 21.60
N SER A 115 24.58 3.48 21.21
CA SER A 115 24.18 4.19 19.99
C SER A 115 23.81 5.65 20.24
N TYR A 116 23.20 5.93 21.39
CA TYR A 116 22.68 7.26 21.70
C TYR A 116 22.72 7.58 23.20
N LEU A 117 23.42 8.66 23.57
CA LEU A 117 23.54 9.17 24.94
C LEU A 117 22.27 9.89 25.41
N GLY A 118 21.50 10.46 24.48
CA GLY A 118 20.36 11.31 24.79
C GLY A 118 20.74 12.65 25.40
N ASN A 119 19.91 13.14 26.32
CA ASN A 119 20.12 14.41 27.03
C ASN A 119 20.85 14.21 28.38
N ASN A 120 21.58 13.11 28.55
CA ASN A 120 22.30 12.80 29.78
C ASN A 120 23.59 13.65 29.88
N LYS A 121 23.45 14.89 30.39
CA LYS A 121 24.56 15.84 30.53
C LYS A 121 25.66 15.36 31.48
N VAL A 122 25.34 14.53 32.46
CA VAL A 122 26.33 13.98 33.38
C VAL A 122 27.21 12.97 32.66
N LEU A 123 26.60 12.11 31.85
CA LEU A 123 27.32 11.16 31.00
C LEU A 123 28.22 11.90 29.98
N GLU A 124 27.66 12.90 29.29
CA GLU A 124 28.41 13.76 28.36
C GLU A 124 29.60 14.43 29.07
N LYS A 125 29.37 15.01 30.26
CA LYS A 125 30.44 15.62 31.06
C LYS A 125 31.53 14.62 31.42
N LYS A 126 31.17 13.41 31.89
CA LYS A 126 32.14 12.37 32.27
C LYS A 126 32.99 11.91 31.10
N TYR A 127 32.41 11.84 29.90
CA TYR A 127 33.17 11.58 28.68
C TYR A 127 34.13 12.73 28.34
N LEU A 128 33.65 13.97 28.39
CA LEU A 128 34.45 15.16 28.10
C LEU A 128 35.57 15.40 29.12
N THR A 129 35.43 14.94 30.37
CA THR A 129 36.48 15.03 31.40
C THR A 129 37.42 13.82 31.42
N GLY A 130 37.18 12.80 30.59
CA GLY A 130 37.97 11.58 30.53
C GLY A 130 37.70 10.57 31.65
N GLU A 131 36.67 10.80 32.46
CA GLU A 131 36.25 9.88 33.53
C GLU A 131 35.60 8.60 32.98
N LEU A 132 35.11 8.62 31.74
CA LEU A 132 34.42 7.50 31.10
C LEU A 132 34.80 7.41 29.61
N ALA A 133 35.10 6.21 29.13
CA ALA A 133 35.19 5.94 27.70
C ALA A 133 33.81 5.69 27.09
N ILE A 134 33.54 6.30 25.92
CA ILE A 134 32.31 6.06 25.15
C ILE A 134 32.67 5.65 23.72
N GLU A 135 32.35 4.41 23.35
CA GLU A 135 32.36 3.95 21.96
C GLU A 135 30.95 4.12 21.38
N LEU A 136 30.82 5.05 20.43
CA LEU A 136 29.59 5.21 19.65
C LEU A 136 29.48 4.11 18.60
N CYS A 137 28.34 3.40 18.59
CA CYS A 137 28.04 2.34 17.64
C CYS A 137 26.63 2.55 17.07
N PRO A 138 26.44 2.62 15.74
CA PRO A 138 25.12 2.71 15.12
C PRO A 138 24.18 1.65 15.67
N GLN A 139 22.92 1.99 15.93
CA GLN A 139 22.01 1.13 16.69
C GLN A 139 21.79 -0.23 16.02
N GLY A 140 21.61 -0.26 14.70
CA GLY A 140 21.44 -1.51 13.97
C GLY A 140 22.72 -2.33 13.94
N THR A 141 23.87 -1.67 13.84
CA THR A 141 25.18 -2.32 13.92
C THR A 141 25.39 -2.90 15.33
N LEU A 142 25.01 -2.19 16.39
CA LEU A 142 25.10 -2.67 17.77
C LEU A 142 24.24 -3.93 17.95
N ALA A 143 22.99 -3.91 17.48
CA ALA A 143 22.09 -5.07 17.54
C ALA A 143 22.68 -6.28 16.79
N GLU A 144 23.20 -6.07 15.58
CA GLU A 144 23.75 -7.15 14.77
C GLU A 144 25.08 -7.69 15.29
N ARG A 145 25.96 -6.84 15.85
CA ARG A 145 27.19 -7.27 16.54
C ARG A 145 26.89 -8.17 17.73
N ILE A 146 25.85 -7.84 18.51
CA ILE A 146 25.41 -8.67 19.64
C ILE A 146 24.80 -9.97 19.12
N ARG A 147 23.90 -9.91 18.12
CA ARG A 147 23.31 -11.11 17.49
C ARG A 147 24.39 -12.05 16.95
N ALA A 148 25.41 -11.51 16.30
CA ALA A 148 26.54 -12.25 15.74
C ALA A 148 27.34 -12.97 16.83
N GLY A 149 27.63 -12.31 17.96
CA GLY A 149 28.28 -12.93 19.11
C GLY A 149 27.50 -14.12 19.66
N GLY A 150 26.18 -13.97 19.84
CA GLY A 150 25.33 -15.08 20.29
C GLY A 150 25.11 -16.19 19.26
N ALA A 151 25.47 -15.96 17.99
CA ALA A 151 25.33 -16.92 16.89
C ALA A 151 26.66 -17.58 16.48
N GLY A 152 27.79 -17.24 17.13
CA GLY A 152 29.10 -17.74 16.75
C GLY A 152 29.62 -17.18 15.42
N ILE A 153 29.16 -15.98 15.03
CA ILE A 153 29.61 -15.28 13.82
C ILE A 153 30.60 -14.19 14.26
N PRO A 154 31.90 -14.32 14.00
CA PRO A 154 32.91 -13.42 14.57
C PRO A 154 32.89 -12.01 13.96
N ALA A 155 32.44 -11.88 12.71
CA ALA A 155 32.28 -10.60 12.02
C ALA A 155 31.27 -10.70 10.86
N PHE A 156 30.72 -9.55 10.45
CA PHE A 156 29.82 -9.41 9.30
C PHE A 156 30.06 -8.06 8.60
N PHE A 157 29.52 -7.88 7.39
CA PHE A 157 29.60 -6.63 6.63
C PHE A 157 28.27 -5.87 6.66
N THR A 158 28.32 -4.55 6.81
CA THR A 158 27.15 -3.65 6.79
C THR A 158 27.44 -2.35 6.03
N PRO A 159 26.49 -1.79 5.26
CA PRO A 159 26.71 -0.51 4.59
C PRO A 159 26.56 0.69 5.55
N THR A 160 26.01 0.45 6.75
CA THR A 160 25.85 1.46 7.79
C THR A 160 27.17 2.15 8.10
N ALA A 161 27.15 3.48 8.13
CA ALA A 161 28.28 4.35 8.44
C ALA A 161 29.43 4.36 7.41
N ALA A 162 29.21 3.84 6.19
CA ALA A 162 30.16 4.01 5.11
C ALA A 162 30.43 5.48 4.80
N HIS A 163 31.71 5.80 4.56
CA HIS A 163 32.22 7.15 4.29
C HIS A 163 31.96 8.17 5.41
N THR A 164 31.92 7.71 6.67
CA THR A 164 31.77 8.57 7.86
C THR A 164 33.00 8.50 8.77
N LEU A 165 33.08 9.39 9.77
CA LEU A 165 34.13 9.36 10.80
C LEU A 165 34.22 8.01 11.54
N LEU A 166 33.12 7.25 11.60
CA LEU A 166 33.12 5.94 12.24
C LEU A 166 33.93 4.92 11.43
N GLN A 167 33.85 4.98 10.10
CA GLN A 167 34.62 4.13 9.20
C GLN A 167 36.13 4.28 9.46
N ASP A 168 36.59 5.52 9.60
CA ASP A 168 38.00 5.84 9.76
C ASP A 168 38.49 5.80 11.22
N GLY A 169 37.58 5.58 12.18
CA GLY A 169 37.91 5.53 13.61
C GLY A 169 38.22 6.90 14.20
N GLU A 170 37.71 7.96 13.60
CA GLU A 170 38.02 9.35 13.97
C GLU A 170 37.14 9.88 15.11
N ILE A 171 36.06 9.18 15.46
CA ILE A 171 35.29 9.46 16.67
C ILE A 171 36.13 9.03 17.89
N PRO A 172 36.53 9.93 18.79
CA PRO A 172 37.30 9.57 19.97
C PRO A 172 36.50 8.65 20.91
N VAL A 173 37.17 7.67 21.52
CA VAL A 173 36.58 6.79 22.52
C VAL A 173 36.82 7.34 23.93
N ARG A 174 37.97 7.96 24.17
CA ARG A 174 38.30 8.60 25.46
C ARG A 174 39.12 9.87 25.25
N LEU A 175 38.78 10.90 26.02
CA LEU A 175 39.51 12.14 26.13
C LEU A 175 40.25 12.21 27.47
N ASP A 176 41.21 13.12 27.62
CA ASP A 176 41.73 13.51 28.93
C ASP A 176 41.05 14.80 29.45
N LYS A 177 41.47 15.26 30.64
CA LYS A 177 40.93 16.48 31.26
C LYS A 177 41.19 17.76 30.47
N SER A 178 42.16 17.75 29.54
CA SER A 178 42.45 18.87 28.65
C SER A 178 41.61 18.83 27.36
N GLY A 179 40.88 17.74 27.14
CA GLY A 179 40.13 17.47 25.91
C GLY A 179 40.96 16.79 24.82
N ALA A 180 42.20 16.37 25.11
CA ALA A 180 43.03 15.66 24.14
C ALA A 180 42.59 14.20 24.02
N VAL A 181 42.65 13.66 22.79
CA VAL A 181 42.26 12.26 22.53
C VAL A 181 43.32 11.31 23.09
N VAL A 182 42.91 10.44 24.02
CA VAL A 182 43.78 9.40 24.62
C VAL A 182 43.44 7.99 24.13
N GLU A 183 42.22 7.77 23.65
CA GLU A 183 41.78 6.52 23.02
C GLU A 183 41.02 6.87 21.74
N LYS A 184 41.55 6.45 20.58
CA LYS A 184 40.90 6.65 19.27
C LYS A 184 39.88 5.55 19.00
N GLY A 185 38.93 5.84 18.12
CA GLY A 185 38.07 4.83 17.53
C GLY A 185 38.86 3.82 16.69
N ARG A 186 38.25 2.65 16.47
CA ARG A 186 38.81 1.62 15.60
C ARG A 186 38.43 1.92 14.14
N LYS A 187 39.42 2.01 13.25
CA LYS A 187 39.17 2.01 11.80
C LYS A 187 38.54 0.68 11.36
N ARG A 188 37.51 0.73 10.53
CA ARG A 188 36.83 -0.45 9.99
C ARG A 188 37.52 -0.93 8.71
N GLU A 189 37.62 -2.25 8.55
CA GLU A 189 37.91 -2.82 7.24
C GLU A 189 36.74 -2.53 6.32
N THR A 190 37.03 -2.13 5.08
CA THR A 190 36.01 -1.91 4.06
C THR A 190 36.14 -2.93 2.94
N ARG A 191 35.00 -3.28 2.34
CA ARG A 191 34.95 -4.12 1.14
C ARG A 191 33.80 -3.69 0.26
N GLU A 192 34.01 -3.75 -1.05
CA GLU A 192 32.94 -3.50 -2.00
C GLU A 192 32.16 -4.77 -2.32
N PHE A 193 30.84 -4.67 -2.31
CA PHE A 193 29.92 -5.68 -2.80
C PHE A 193 28.89 -5.00 -3.70
N ASN A 194 28.70 -5.52 -4.91
CA ASN A 194 27.73 -4.99 -5.88
C ASN A 194 27.84 -3.47 -6.10
N GLY A 195 29.07 -2.95 -6.17
CA GLY A 195 29.34 -1.53 -6.40
C GLY A 195 29.12 -0.61 -5.19
N ARG A 196 28.94 -1.15 -3.98
CA ARG A 196 28.75 -0.38 -2.75
C ARG A 196 29.78 -0.75 -1.68
N THR A 197 30.21 0.24 -0.89
CA THR A 197 31.14 0.05 0.22
C THR A 197 30.42 -0.48 1.46
N PHE A 198 30.97 -1.54 2.07
CA PHE A 198 30.51 -2.12 3.33
C PHE A 198 31.64 -2.17 4.34
N LEU A 199 31.30 -2.05 5.61
CA LEU A 199 32.20 -2.02 6.75
C LEU A 199 32.14 -3.36 7.46
N MET A 200 33.30 -3.95 7.74
CA MET A 200 33.38 -5.15 8.58
C MET A 200 33.21 -4.75 10.04
N GLU A 201 32.21 -5.35 10.69
CA GLU A 201 31.92 -5.18 12.11
C GLU A 201 32.08 -6.49 12.86
N HIS A 202 32.71 -6.41 14.02
CA HIS A 202 33.03 -7.58 14.85
C HIS A 202 31.94 -7.82 15.87
N ALA A 203 31.66 -9.09 16.14
CA ALA A 203 30.76 -9.50 17.20
C ALA A 203 31.08 -8.83 18.55
N ILE A 204 30.03 -8.60 19.34
CA ILE A 204 30.15 -8.21 20.74
C ILE A 204 29.63 -9.39 21.58
N GLU A 205 30.47 -9.82 22.51
CA GLU A 205 30.13 -10.82 23.52
C GLU A 205 30.25 -10.20 24.91
N GLY A 206 29.43 -10.66 25.85
CA GLY A 206 29.45 -10.25 27.24
C GLY A 206 29.94 -11.34 28.19
N ASP A 207 30.48 -10.94 29.33
CA ASP A 207 30.62 -11.86 30.45
C ASP A 207 29.27 -12.08 31.13
N VAL A 208 28.46 -11.02 31.21
CA VAL A 208 27.13 -11.04 31.85
C VAL A 208 26.13 -10.29 30.99
N ALA A 209 24.93 -10.83 30.83
CA ALA A 209 23.75 -10.12 30.32
C ALA A 209 22.71 -9.97 31.43
N ILE A 210 22.14 -8.77 31.56
CA ILE A 210 21.00 -8.48 32.42
C ILE A 210 19.82 -7.98 31.60
N MET A 211 18.63 -8.47 31.93
CA MET A 211 17.42 -8.14 31.17
C MET A 211 16.14 -8.32 31.97
N ARG A 212 15.08 -7.64 31.52
CA ARG A 212 13.74 -7.73 32.07
C ARG A 212 12.80 -8.46 31.11
N ALA A 213 12.10 -9.47 31.62
CA ALA A 213 11.08 -10.23 30.90
C ALA A 213 9.69 -9.98 31.50
N TRP A 214 8.65 -10.04 30.67
CA TRP A 214 7.27 -10.00 31.15
C TRP A 214 6.90 -11.31 31.86
N LYS A 215 7.25 -12.44 31.24
CA LYS A 215 7.11 -13.77 31.83
C LYS A 215 8.42 -14.55 31.69
N ALA A 216 8.75 -15.34 32.71
CA ALA A 216 9.74 -16.40 32.60
C ALA A 216 9.21 -17.66 33.31
N ASP A 217 9.29 -18.82 32.66
CA ASP A 217 9.06 -20.08 33.36
C ASP A 217 10.29 -20.50 34.18
N LYS A 218 10.13 -21.47 35.08
CA LYS A 218 11.24 -21.94 35.93
C LYS A 218 12.38 -22.64 35.17
N ASP A 219 12.19 -23.01 33.90
CA ASP A 219 13.24 -23.54 33.03
C ASP A 219 13.93 -22.44 32.20
N GLY A 220 13.47 -21.19 32.32
CA GLY A 220 14.08 -20.00 31.74
C GLY A 220 13.50 -19.58 30.39
N ASN A 221 12.42 -20.20 29.90
CA ASN A 221 11.77 -19.69 28.70
C ASN A 221 11.14 -18.34 28.99
N CYS A 222 11.43 -17.33 28.17
CA CYS A 222 10.93 -15.96 28.38
C CYS A 222 9.99 -15.48 27.28
N VAL A 223 9.03 -14.66 27.69
CA VAL A 223 8.16 -13.86 26.82
C VAL A 223 8.34 -12.38 27.16
N PHE A 224 8.47 -11.56 26.13
CA PHE A 224 8.56 -10.10 26.23
C PHE A 224 7.23 -9.47 25.86
N ARG A 225 6.99 -8.27 26.39
CA ARG A 225 5.76 -7.53 26.13
C ARG A 225 6.08 -6.29 25.28
N TYR A 226 5.47 -6.22 24.11
CA TYR A 226 5.59 -5.10 23.17
C TYR A 226 7.05 -4.69 22.88
N ALA A 227 7.38 -3.41 23.03
CA ALA A 227 8.69 -2.86 22.67
C ALA A 227 9.81 -3.22 23.68
N THR A 228 9.49 -3.88 24.80
CA THR A 228 10.51 -4.36 25.74
C THR A 228 11.42 -5.42 25.11
N LYS A 229 10.93 -6.13 24.08
CA LYS A 229 11.68 -7.18 23.37
C LYS A 229 13.04 -6.68 22.87
N SER A 230 13.06 -5.58 22.12
CA SER A 230 14.24 -4.78 21.74
C SER A 230 15.58 -5.54 21.73
N PHE A 231 16.49 -5.24 22.66
CA PHE A 231 17.80 -5.86 22.78
C PHE A 231 17.84 -7.12 23.66
N GLY A 232 16.75 -7.43 24.38
CA GLY A 232 16.70 -8.47 25.39
C GLY A 232 17.15 -9.85 24.87
N PRO A 233 16.44 -10.45 23.90
CA PRO A 233 16.81 -11.74 23.33
C PRO A 233 18.21 -11.78 22.72
N LEU A 234 18.70 -10.66 22.19
CA LEU A 234 20.01 -10.58 21.55
C LEU A 234 21.12 -10.68 22.59
N MET A 235 21.03 -9.85 23.64
CA MET A 235 22.03 -9.80 24.70
C MET A 235 22.09 -11.10 25.50
N ALA A 236 20.96 -11.73 25.76
CA ALA A 236 20.88 -13.03 26.42
C ALA A 236 21.70 -14.11 25.70
N LYS A 237 21.65 -14.12 24.36
CA LYS A 237 22.35 -15.11 23.53
C LYS A 237 23.85 -14.85 23.48
N ALA A 238 24.28 -13.62 23.70
CA ALA A 238 25.65 -13.15 23.50
C ALA A 238 26.49 -13.06 24.77
N ALA A 239 26.02 -13.60 25.91
CA ALA A 239 26.75 -13.58 27.17
C ALA A 239 27.03 -14.98 27.71
N LYS A 240 28.11 -15.09 28.51
CA LYS A 240 28.46 -16.33 29.23
C LYS A 240 27.52 -16.62 30.40
N LEU A 241 26.94 -15.57 30.99
CA LEU A 241 25.99 -15.62 32.09
C LEU A 241 24.82 -14.69 31.81
N THR A 242 23.60 -15.20 31.75
CA THR A 242 22.39 -14.41 31.56
C THR A 242 21.50 -14.44 32.80
N ILE A 243 21.19 -13.25 33.30
CA ILE A 243 20.34 -13.01 34.47
C ILE A 243 19.09 -12.26 34.05
N VAL A 244 17.93 -12.88 34.28
CA VAL A 244 16.61 -12.34 33.93
C VAL A 244 15.89 -11.91 35.21
N GLU A 245 15.45 -10.66 35.28
CA GLU A 245 14.36 -10.28 36.17
C GLU A 245 13.03 -10.45 35.45
N ALA A 246 12.08 -11.14 36.07
CA ALA A 246 10.79 -11.44 35.47
C ALA A 246 9.64 -10.85 36.30
N GLU A 247 8.71 -10.17 35.63
CA GLU A 247 7.51 -9.63 36.28
C GLU A 247 6.57 -10.75 36.74
N ASN A 248 6.51 -11.83 35.97
CA ASN A 248 5.70 -13.00 36.27
C ASN A 248 6.57 -14.24 36.11
N ILE A 249 6.86 -14.92 37.22
CA ILE A 249 7.53 -16.22 37.20
C ILE A 249 6.46 -17.30 37.23
N VAL A 250 6.43 -18.12 36.19
CA VAL A 250 5.37 -19.12 35.95
C VAL A 250 5.91 -20.55 36.01
N GLU A 251 5.02 -21.53 36.13
CA GLU A 251 5.43 -22.94 36.08
C GLU A 251 5.81 -23.37 34.64
N VAL A 252 6.67 -24.38 34.54
CA VAL A 252 7.04 -24.97 33.24
C VAL A 252 5.79 -25.54 32.57
N GLY A 253 5.56 -25.13 31.32
CA GLY A 253 4.38 -25.52 30.53
C GLY A 253 3.23 -24.49 30.54
N GLU A 254 3.32 -23.42 31.34
CA GLU A 254 2.33 -22.32 31.29
C GLU A 254 2.57 -21.33 30.14
N ILE A 255 3.77 -21.35 29.54
CA ILE A 255 4.09 -20.61 28.32
C ILE A 255 3.91 -21.57 27.14
N ASP A 256 3.06 -21.21 26.17
CA ASP A 256 2.92 -22.01 24.94
C ASP A 256 4.27 -22.03 24.20
N PRO A 257 4.75 -23.19 23.72
CA PRO A 257 6.01 -23.28 23.00
C PRO A 257 6.13 -22.35 21.78
N ASN A 258 5.03 -22.00 21.12
CA ASN A 258 5.04 -21.06 19.99
C ASN A 258 5.17 -19.60 20.41
N ASP A 259 4.86 -19.29 21.68
CA ASP A 259 4.93 -17.93 22.23
C ASP A 259 6.30 -17.61 22.85
N VAL A 260 7.17 -18.62 23.03
CA VAL A 260 8.51 -18.45 23.59
C VAL A 260 9.35 -17.54 22.70
N ASN A 261 9.75 -16.38 23.22
CA ASN A 261 10.60 -15.44 22.50
C ASN A 261 12.10 -15.72 22.70
N LEU A 262 12.47 -16.19 23.89
CA LEU A 262 13.83 -16.58 24.24
C LEU A 262 13.78 -17.95 24.92
N PRO A 263 14.29 -19.01 24.27
CA PRO A 263 14.35 -20.33 24.87
C PRO A 263 15.26 -20.36 26.11
N GLY A 264 14.88 -21.14 27.11
CA GLY A 264 15.57 -21.18 28.41
C GLY A 264 17.01 -21.66 28.35
N ILE A 265 17.47 -22.23 27.24
CA ILE A 265 18.88 -22.59 27.06
C ILE A 265 19.83 -21.39 27.17
N PHE A 266 19.35 -20.18 26.89
CA PHE A 266 20.11 -18.93 26.96
C PHE A 266 19.99 -18.20 28.30
N VAL A 267 19.29 -18.79 29.27
CA VAL A 267 19.03 -18.19 30.59
C VAL A 267 19.63 -19.05 31.69
N ASP A 268 20.44 -18.42 32.53
CA ASP A 268 21.12 -19.09 33.65
C ASP A 268 20.47 -18.78 35.00
N ARG A 269 19.98 -17.55 35.19
CA ARG A 269 19.43 -17.08 36.48
C ARG A 269 18.15 -16.29 36.28
N ILE A 270 17.19 -16.51 37.17
CA ILE A 270 15.88 -15.86 37.17
C ILE A 270 15.62 -15.29 38.57
N VAL A 271 15.19 -14.04 38.63
CA VAL A 271 14.76 -13.37 39.87
C VAL A 271 13.43 -12.64 39.65
N PRO A 272 12.62 -12.42 40.70
CA PRO A 272 11.44 -11.58 40.57
C PRO A 272 11.83 -10.12 40.33
N ALA A 273 11.16 -9.47 39.38
CA ALA A 273 11.27 -8.02 39.20
C ALA A 273 10.56 -7.30 40.37
N THR A 274 11.26 -6.38 41.02
CA THR A 274 10.79 -5.62 42.19
C THR A 274 10.79 -4.11 41.97
N ALA A 275 11.50 -3.62 40.95
CA ALA A 275 11.55 -2.23 40.57
C ALA A 275 10.37 -1.88 39.65
N GLU A 276 9.76 -0.73 39.91
CA GLU A 276 8.69 -0.17 39.07
C GLU A 276 9.22 0.24 37.69
N LYS A 277 8.33 0.22 36.69
CA LYS A 277 8.68 0.68 35.34
C LYS A 277 8.60 2.20 35.30
N ASN A 278 9.59 2.83 34.68
CA ASN A 278 9.67 4.28 34.56
C ASN A 278 9.33 4.74 33.13
N ILE A 279 8.53 5.81 33.02
CA ILE A 279 8.27 6.48 31.74
C ILE A 279 9.25 7.65 31.58
N GLU A 280 10.01 7.63 30.48
CA GLU A 280 10.99 8.68 30.18
C GLU A 280 10.28 9.97 29.76
N VAL A 281 9.48 9.90 28.69
CA VAL A 281 8.70 11.02 28.14
C VAL A 281 7.23 10.62 28.05
N LEU A 282 6.41 11.16 28.95
CA LEU A 282 4.96 11.00 28.87
C LEU A 282 4.41 11.95 27.80
N LYS A 283 3.80 11.37 26.76
CA LYS A 283 3.06 12.10 25.72
C LYS A 283 1.65 11.56 25.64
N LEU A 284 0.69 12.48 25.69
CA LEU A 284 -0.73 12.17 25.64
C LEU A 284 -1.38 12.88 24.46
N ARG A 285 -2.42 12.28 23.90
CA ARG A 285 -3.39 13.00 23.05
C ARG A 285 -4.56 13.53 23.89
N GLU A 286 -5.12 14.66 23.49
CA GLU A 286 -6.41 15.13 24.02
C GLU A 286 -7.56 14.40 23.32
N GLU A 287 -8.58 13.97 24.08
CA GLU A 287 -9.77 13.34 23.50
C GLU A 287 -10.47 14.32 22.54
N GLY A 288 -10.73 13.88 21.30
CA GLY A 288 -11.42 14.66 20.28
C GLY A 288 -10.55 15.56 19.41
N GLN A 289 -9.22 15.55 19.54
CA GLN A 289 -8.29 16.20 18.60
C GLN A 289 -7.70 15.19 17.61
N ASP A 290 -8.48 14.79 16.62
CA ASP A 290 -7.96 14.08 15.44
C ASP A 290 -7.65 15.10 14.33
N GLY A 291 -6.38 15.47 14.19
CA GLY A 291 -5.93 16.36 13.11
C GLY A 291 -4.60 17.06 13.38
N PRO A 292 -4.09 17.81 12.39
CA PRO A 292 -2.82 18.53 12.54
C PRO A 292 -2.94 19.65 13.59
N PRO A 293 -1.89 19.90 14.39
CA PRO A 293 -1.91 20.94 15.40
C PRO A 293 -2.09 22.32 14.76
N LYS A 294 -3.03 23.12 15.29
CA LYS A 294 -3.22 24.52 14.87
C LYS A 294 -1.95 25.32 15.18
N ALA A 295 -1.47 26.10 14.21
CA ALA A 295 -0.31 26.96 14.44
C ALA A 295 -0.67 28.08 15.41
N THR A 296 0.14 28.24 16.45
CA THR A 296 -0.01 29.29 17.48
C THR A 296 0.98 30.44 17.30
N ASN A 297 1.97 30.28 16.42
CA ASN A 297 2.98 31.28 16.06
C ASN A 297 3.64 30.92 14.71
N GLU A 298 4.44 31.84 14.17
CA GLU A 298 5.12 31.66 12.87
C GLU A 298 6.10 30.49 12.84
N ALA A 299 6.81 30.21 13.94
CA ALA A 299 7.74 29.09 13.99
C ALA A 299 7.00 27.74 13.89
N GLN A 300 5.84 27.65 14.54
CA GLN A 300 4.96 26.48 14.42
C GLN A 300 4.39 26.36 13.00
N GLU A 301 4.03 27.47 12.36
CA GLU A 301 3.54 27.43 10.98
C GLU A 301 4.62 26.97 9.99
N ARG A 302 5.89 27.42 10.14
CA ARG A 302 7.00 26.90 9.33
C ARG A 302 7.16 25.39 9.48
N ARG A 303 7.11 24.88 10.72
CA ARG A 303 7.18 23.43 10.98
C ARG A 303 5.98 22.67 10.40
N ASN A 304 4.78 23.24 10.53
CA ASN A 304 3.56 22.67 9.98
C ASN A 304 3.61 22.62 8.44
N ARG A 305 4.14 23.65 7.78
CA ARG A 305 4.37 23.67 6.33
C ARG A 305 5.28 22.53 5.89
N ILE A 306 6.44 22.40 6.52
CA ILE A 306 7.39 21.33 6.20
C ILE A 306 6.73 19.96 6.41
N ALA A 307 6.06 19.74 7.54
CA ALA A 307 5.38 18.48 7.84
C ALA A 307 4.23 18.19 6.86
N ARG A 308 3.44 19.20 6.48
CA ARG A 308 2.36 19.09 5.48
C ARG A 308 2.90 18.74 4.11
N ARG A 309 4.07 19.26 3.72
CA ARG A 309 4.70 18.86 2.46
C ARG A 309 5.32 17.47 2.56
N ALA A 310 5.97 17.14 3.67
CA ALA A 310 6.54 15.82 3.91
C ALA A 310 5.47 14.72 3.95
N SER A 311 4.24 15.01 4.38
CA SER A 311 3.15 14.03 4.38
C SER A 311 2.77 13.54 2.98
N LYS A 312 3.06 14.33 1.93
CA LYS A 312 2.85 13.93 0.53
C LYS A 312 3.83 12.83 0.07
N GLU A 313 4.92 12.61 0.80
CA GLU A 313 5.85 11.50 0.53
C GLU A 313 5.34 10.17 1.12
N LEU A 314 4.34 10.21 2.01
CA LEU A 314 3.77 9.05 2.68
C LEU A 314 2.54 8.55 1.91
N LYS A 315 2.72 7.56 1.02
CA LYS A 315 1.64 7.04 0.18
C LYS A 315 0.88 5.89 0.86
N PRO A 316 -0.40 5.66 0.49
CA PRO A 316 -1.14 4.49 0.97
C PRO A 316 -0.38 3.18 0.67
N GLY A 317 -0.37 2.26 1.64
CA GLY A 317 0.34 0.99 1.60
C GLY A 317 1.81 1.07 2.01
N TYR A 318 2.41 2.26 2.13
CA TYR A 318 3.84 2.37 2.42
C TYR A 318 4.20 1.96 3.85
N TYR A 319 5.33 1.28 3.97
CA TYR A 319 6.09 1.09 5.20
C TYR A 319 7.06 2.25 5.38
N VAL A 320 6.91 3.01 6.47
CA VAL A 320 7.68 4.25 6.67
C VAL A 320 8.38 4.27 8.01
N ASN A 321 9.56 4.89 8.06
CA ASN A 321 10.24 5.22 9.30
C ASN A 321 10.41 6.74 9.42
N LEU A 322 10.06 7.29 10.57
CA LEU A 322 9.96 8.74 10.78
C LEU A 322 10.83 9.15 11.97
N GLY A 323 11.82 10.00 11.70
CA GLY A 323 12.61 10.65 12.74
C GLY A 323 11.78 11.55 13.64
N VAL A 324 12.21 11.72 14.88
CA VAL A 324 11.49 12.56 15.86
C VAL A 324 11.39 14.02 15.39
N GLY A 325 10.21 14.62 15.53
CA GLY A 325 9.99 16.05 15.33
C GLY A 325 9.11 16.34 14.12
N ILE A 326 9.65 17.04 13.12
CA ILE A 326 8.92 17.34 11.88
C ILE A 326 8.50 16.06 11.12
N PRO A 327 9.35 15.01 11.02
CA PRO A 327 8.95 13.80 10.31
C PRO A 327 7.77 13.07 10.96
N THR A 328 7.77 12.88 12.29
CA THR A 328 6.61 12.29 12.98
C THR A 328 5.36 13.17 12.91
N LEU A 329 5.52 14.50 12.86
CA LEU A 329 4.41 15.44 12.65
C LEU A 329 3.76 15.30 11.27
N ALA A 330 4.48 14.82 10.25
CA ALA A 330 3.93 14.64 8.90
C ALA A 330 2.71 13.70 8.87
N VAL A 331 2.68 12.70 9.77
CA VAL A 331 1.56 11.75 9.90
C VAL A 331 0.26 12.47 10.24
N SER A 332 0.32 13.54 11.06
CA SER A 332 -0.86 14.33 11.44
C SER A 332 -1.47 15.10 10.26
N PHE A 333 -0.77 15.20 9.12
CA PHE A 333 -1.24 15.82 7.89
C PHE A 333 -1.64 14.81 6.80
N LEU A 334 -1.70 13.52 7.13
CA LEU A 334 -2.25 12.51 6.22
C LEU A 334 -3.77 12.68 6.06
N PRO A 335 -4.33 12.39 4.88
CA PRO A 335 -5.77 12.32 4.68
C PRO A 335 -6.42 11.32 5.65
N VAL A 336 -7.63 11.64 6.12
CA VAL A 336 -8.48 10.73 6.89
C VAL A 336 -8.74 9.50 5.99
N ASN A 337 -8.24 8.32 6.39
CA ASN A 337 -8.21 7.04 5.66
C ASN A 337 -6.90 6.70 4.90
N SER A 338 -5.81 7.46 5.08
CA SER A 338 -4.50 7.00 4.59
C SER A 338 -4.01 5.79 5.39
N THR A 339 -3.66 4.70 4.71
CA THR A 339 -3.17 3.45 5.34
C THR A 339 -1.65 3.40 5.21
N VAL A 340 -0.93 3.96 6.18
CA VAL A 340 0.55 3.94 6.21
C VAL A 340 1.01 3.13 7.42
N HIS A 341 1.93 2.20 7.22
CA HIS A 341 2.48 1.38 8.31
C HIS A 341 3.73 2.04 8.88
N ILE A 342 3.60 2.61 10.08
CA ILE A 342 4.72 3.29 10.73
C ILE A 342 5.58 2.27 11.48
N GLN A 343 6.83 2.14 11.04
CA GLN A 343 7.87 1.36 11.69
C GLN A 343 8.59 2.24 12.72
N SER A 344 8.83 1.69 13.90
CA SER A 344 9.66 2.29 14.94
C SER A 344 10.86 1.40 15.23
N GLU A 345 12.06 1.98 15.18
CA GLU A 345 13.34 1.27 15.19
C GLU A 345 13.60 0.44 16.46
N ASN A 346 12.85 0.71 17.54
CA ASN A 346 12.89 -0.05 18.79
C ASN A 346 12.11 -1.38 18.76
N GLY A 347 11.44 -1.71 17.66
CA GLY A 347 10.82 -3.03 17.48
C GLY A 347 9.30 -3.01 17.29
N ILE A 348 8.74 -1.96 16.67
CA ILE A 348 7.31 -1.85 16.40
C ILE A 348 7.09 -1.68 14.89
N LEU A 349 6.12 -2.40 14.33
CA LEU A 349 5.54 -2.10 13.02
C LEU A 349 4.03 -1.92 13.18
N GLY A 350 3.50 -0.77 12.75
CA GLY A 350 2.11 -0.38 13.05
C GLY A 350 2.01 0.49 14.30
N MET A 351 2.95 1.42 14.49
CA MET A 351 2.89 2.40 15.57
C MET A 351 1.68 3.34 15.38
N GLY A 352 0.89 3.51 16.43
CA GLY A 352 -0.29 4.37 16.48
C GLY A 352 0.01 5.79 16.99
N ALA A 353 -1.06 6.50 17.33
CA ALA A 353 -0.99 7.84 17.91
C ALA A 353 -0.46 7.81 19.36
N TYR A 354 -0.26 8.99 19.95
CA TYR A 354 -0.05 9.08 21.40
C TYR A 354 -1.27 8.54 22.17
N PRO A 355 -1.08 7.92 23.35
CA PRO A 355 -2.18 7.34 24.14
C PRO A 355 -3.02 8.41 24.84
N THR A 356 -4.27 8.08 25.17
CA THR A 356 -5.00 8.75 26.26
C THR A 356 -4.42 8.34 27.62
N LYS A 357 -4.88 8.94 28.72
CA LYS A 357 -4.39 8.60 30.07
C LYS A 357 -4.56 7.11 30.42
N ASP A 358 -5.67 6.51 29.97
CA ASP A 358 -5.99 5.10 30.27
C ASP A 358 -5.27 4.11 29.34
N GLU A 359 -4.73 4.59 28.22
CA GLU A 359 -3.97 3.79 27.24
C GLU A 359 -2.45 3.82 27.51
N VAL A 360 -1.98 4.58 28.51
CA VAL A 360 -0.55 4.71 28.80
C VAL A 360 0.04 3.36 29.22
N ASP A 361 1.07 2.92 28.51
CA ASP A 361 1.86 1.74 28.86
C ASP A 361 3.36 2.04 28.69
N ALA A 362 4.14 1.80 29.75
CA ALA A 362 5.60 2.00 29.72
C ALA A 362 6.33 1.03 28.76
N ASP A 363 5.67 -0.07 28.39
CA ASP A 363 6.18 -1.07 27.45
C ASP A 363 5.96 -0.67 25.97
N ILE A 364 5.20 0.40 25.69
CA ILE A 364 4.86 0.87 24.35
C ILE A 364 5.34 2.32 24.14
N ILE A 365 6.52 2.45 23.56
CA ILE A 365 7.16 3.74 23.27
C ILE A 365 7.65 3.80 21.82
N ASN A 366 7.81 5.00 21.28
CA ASN A 366 8.45 5.23 19.98
C ASN A 366 9.99 5.38 20.10
N ALA A 367 10.67 5.53 18.96
CA ALA A 367 12.10 5.82 18.87
C ALA A 367 12.56 7.02 19.72
N GLY A 368 11.69 8.03 19.88
CA GLY A 368 11.89 9.23 20.70
C GLY A 368 11.68 9.06 22.20
N LYS A 369 11.39 7.83 22.67
CA LYS A 369 11.10 7.51 24.08
C LYS A 369 9.77 8.08 24.59
N GLU A 370 8.88 8.45 23.67
CA GLU A 370 7.54 8.94 23.96
C GLU A 370 6.55 7.77 23.99
N THR A 371 5.60 7.80 24.92
CA THR A 371 4.49 6.83 24.99
C THR A 371 3.62 6.88 23.73
N VAL A 372 3.33 5.73 23.11
CA VAL A 372 2.50 5.60 21.91
C VAL A 372 1.53 4.42 22.03
N THR A 373 0.58 4.29 21.11
CA THR A 373 -0.30 3.12 20.98
C THR A 373 0.12 2.23 19.80
N LEU A 374 -0.58 1.12 19.61
CA LEU A 374 -0.44 0.22 18.47
C LEU A 374 -1.75 0.19 17.68
N VAL A 375 -1.67 0.18 16.35
CA VAL A 375 -2.85 0.04 15.48
C VAL A 375 -3.23 -1.44 15.28
N PRO A 376 -4.48 -1.77 14.89
CA PRO A 376 -4.83 -3.13 14.48
C PRO A 376 -3.89 -3.64 13.38
N GLY A 377 -3.41 -4.88 13.52
CA GLY A 377 -2.42 -5.48 12.62
C GLY A 377 -0.95 -5.14 12.97
N ALA A 378 -0.70 -4.43 14.07
CA ALA A 378 0.67 -4.17 14.53
C ALA A 378 1.42 -5.45 14.91
N SER A 379 2.75 -5.43 14.76
CA SER A 379 3.66 -6.48 15.18
C SER A 379 4.85 -5.92 15.97
N VAL A 380 5.44 -6.76 16.83
CA VAL A 380 6.58 -6.40 17.68
C VAL A 380 7.71 -7.43 17.57
N PHE A 381 8.95 -6.94 17.52
CA PHE A 381 10.13 -7.72 17.19
C PHE A 381 11.37 -7.21 17.93
N ASP A 382 12.46 -7.97 17.89
CA ASP A 382 13.73 -7.56 18.48
C ASP A 382 14.48 -6.56 17.58
N SER A 383 15.53 -5.95 18.12
CA SER A 383 16.28 -4.92 17.41
C SER A 383 17.08 -5.45 16.23
N ALA A 384 17.45 -6.74 16.18
CA ALA A 384 18.16 -7.27 15.03
C ALA A 384 17.20 -7.38 13.84
N GLU A 385 15.98 -7.89 14.06
CA GLU A 385 14.92 -7.93 13.06
C GLU A 385 14.54 -6.52 12.58
N SER A 386 14.38 -5.57 13.52
CA SER A 386 14.09 -4.16 13.21
C SER A 386 15.07 -3.57 12.22
N PHE A 387 16.37 -3.73 12.48
CA PHE A 387 17.41 -3.18 11.61
C PHE A 387 17.74 -4.08 10.41
N GLY A 388 17.36 -5.35 10.43
CA GLY A 388 17.28 -6.21 9.26
C GLY A 388 16.31 -5.66 8.23
N MET A 389 15.09 -5.28 8.65
CA MET A 389 14.10 -4.62 7.79
C MET A 389 14.63 -3.28 7.24
N ILE A 390 15.21 -2.43 8.10
CA ILE A 390 15.73 -1.12 7.70
C ILE A 390 16.89 -1.27 6.71
N ARG A 391 17.96 -1.99 7.08
CA ARG A 391 19.15 -2.14 6.21
C ARG A 391 18.84 -2.92 4.93
N GLY A 392 17.89 -3.86 5.00
CA GLY A 392 17.43 -4.62 3.84
C GLY A 392 16.70 -3.77 2.79
N GLY A 393 16.29 -2.55 3.13
CA GLY A 393 15.53 -1.69 2.23
C GLY A 393 14.05 -2.10 2.13
N HIS A 394 13.49 -2.69 3.20
CA HIS A 394 12.07 -3.07 3.27
C HIS A 394 11.16 -1.90 3.70
N VAL A 395 11.75 -0.76 4.05
CA VAL A 395 11.05 0.50 4.34
C VAL A 395 11.01 1.30 3.04
N ASP A 396 9.83 1.72 2.60
CA ASP A 396 9.66 2.48 1.35
C ASP A 396 10.23 3.89 1.48
N VAL A 397 9.96 4.55 2.61
CA VAL A 397 10.35 5.96 2.86
C VAL A 397 10.89 6.13 4.27
N SER A 398 12.07 6.74 4.39
CA SER A 398 12.60 7.24 5.65
C SER A 398 12.69 8.76 5.63
N ILE A 399 12.06 9.42 6.61
CA ILE A 399 12.09 10.87 6.73
C ILE A 399 12.86 11.28 7.98
N LEU A 400 13.93 12.07 7.81
CA LEU A 400 14.80 12.51 8.90
C LEU A 400 14.96 14.04 8.94
N GLY A 401 15.32 14.56 10.11
CA GLY A 401 15.87 15.91 10.23
C GLY A 401 17.36 15.94 9.85
N ALA A 402 17.85 17.14 9.50
CA ALA A 402 19.26 17.38 9.20
C ALA A 402 19.82 18.56 9.98
N LEU A 403 21.13 18.56 10.23
CA LEU A 403 21.90 19.75 10.59
C LEU A 403 22.49 20.39 9.32
N GLN A 404 22.97 19.57 8.39
CA GLN A 404 23.36 19.96 7.04
C GLN A 404 22.97 18.86 6.05
N VAL A 405 22.71 19.26 4.80
CA VAL A 405 22.59 18.38 3.64
C VAL A 405 23.41 18.95 2.50
N SER A 406 24.20 18.12 1.82
CA SER A 406 25.04 18.55 0.70
C SER A 406 24.32 18.51 -0.66
N ALA A 407 24.89 19.17 -1.67
CA ALA A 407 24.39 19.14 -3.05
C ALA A 407 24.35 17.73 -3.66
N VAL A 408 25.23 16.84 -3.20
CA VAL A 408 25.32 15.45 -3.66
C VAL A 408 24.49 14.48 -2.81
N GLY A 409 23.76 14.98 -1.81
CA GLY A 409 22.89 14.19 -0.95
C GLY A 409 23.58 13.60 0.30
N ASP A 410 24.70 14.16 0.75
CA ASP A 410 25.27 13.79 2.05
C ASP A 410 24.38 14.32 3.17
N LEU A 411 24.16 13.52 4.20
CA LEU A 411 23.40 13.91 5.39
C LEU A 411 24.33 14.05 6.59
N ALA A 412 24.21 15.13 7.35
CA ALA A 412 24.84 15.29 8.67
C ALA A 412 23.79 15.69 9.71
N ASN A 413 23.56 14.86 10.75
CA ASN A 413 22.50 15.13 11.72
C ASN A 413 22.76 14.70 13.19
N TYR A 414 23.90 14.09 13.51
CA TYR A 414 24.10 13.47 14.83
C TYR A 414 25.11 14.17 15.76
N MET A 415 26.03 14.97 15.21
CA MET A 415 27.12 15.56 15.99
C MET A 415 27.44 16.98 15.49
N ILE A 416 27.77 17.86 16.44
CA ILE A 416 28.50 19.11 16.19
C ILE A 416 29.75 19.06 17.07
N PRO A 417 30.96 18.90 16.49
CA PRO A 417 32.21 18.84 17.26
C PRO A 417 32.31 19.99 18.27
N GLY A 418 32.60 19.65 19.54
CA GLY A 418 32.73 20.61 20.64
C GLY A 418 31.43 21.24 21.16
N LYS A 419 30.25 20.92 20.59
CA LYS A 419 28.95 21.48 21.04
C LYS A 419 27.89 20.42 21.34
N VAL A 420 27.77 19.40 20.49
CA VAL A 420 26.71 18.38 20.58
C VAL A 420 27.31 17.00 20.35
N PHE A 421 27.33 16.17 21.40
CA PHE A 421 27.78 14.77 21.33
C PHE A 421 26.68 13.83 21.86
N LYS A 422 25.64 13.59 21.05
CA LYS A 422 24.50 12.76 21.44
C LYS A 422 24.55 11.31 20.94
N GLY A 423 25.36 11.03 19.93
CA GLY A 423 25.39 9.73 19.25
C GLY A 423 24.45 9.68 18.04
N MET A 424 24.67 8.69 17.16
CA MET A 424 23.94 8.55 15.89
C MET A 424 22.59 7.84 16.02
N GLY A 425 22.34 7.09 17.09
CA GLY A 425 21.14 6.24 17.20
C GLY A 425 20.97 5.33 15.98
N GLY A 426 19.75 5.19 15.49
CA GLY A 426 19.44 4.48 14.24
C GLY A 426 19.70 5.26 12.95
N ALA A 427 20.08 6.54 13.00
CA ALA A 427 20.09 7.42 11.83
C ALA A 427 21.02 6.92 10.70
N MET A 428 22.20 6.39 11.03
CA MET A 428 23.12 5.84 10.03
C MET A 428 22.58 4.58 9.36
N ASP A 429 21.81 3.75 10.07
CA ASP A 429 21.19 2.54 9.49
C ASP A 429 19.99 2.91 8.60
N LEU A 430 19.19 3.91 9.01
CA LEU A 430 18.00 4.37 8.27
C LEU A 430 18.32 4.89 6.87
N VAL A 431 19.51 5.46 6.69
CA VAL A 431 19.97 5.98 5.40
C VAL A 431 20.92 5.03 4.67
N ALA A 432 21.18 3.85 5.22
CA ALA A 432 22.20 2.95 4.71
C ALA A 432 21.81 2.23 3.41
N ASN A 433 20.54 2.25 3.00
CA ASN A 433 20.08 1.61 1.76
C ASN A 433 19.23 2.55 0.87
N PRO A 434 19.82 3.63 0.34
CA PRO A 434 19.10 4.67 -0.39
C PRO A 434 18.60 4.22 -1.78
N ASP A 435 18.98 3.02 -2.24
CA ASP A 435 18.57 2.49 -3.55
C ASP A 435 17.19 1.84 -3.51
N ASN A 436 16.81 1.27 -2.36
CA ASN A 436 15.51 0.64 -2.13
C ASN A 436 14.62 1.46 -1.20
N THR A 437 15.19 2.34 -0.37
CA THR A 437 14.47 3.22 0.54
C THR A 437 14.64 4.67 0.12
N LYS A 438 13.53 5.39 -0.11
CA LYS A 438 13.57 6.82 -0.39
C LYS A 438 13.95 7.58 0.88
N ILE A 439 15.05 8.35 0.83
CA ILE A 439 15.52 9.15 1.96
C ILE A 439 15.13 10.62 1.79
N VAL A 440 14.22 11.08 2.63
CA VAL A 440 13.72 12.46 2.62
C VAL A 440 14.25 13.22 3.83
N VAL A 441 14.81 14.38 3.60
CA VAL A 441 15.14 15.33 4.67
C VAL A 441 14.01 16.33 4.83
N ALA A 442 13.49 16.46 6.05
CA ALA A 442 12.51 17.47 6.44
C ALA A 442 13.12 18.40 7.51
N THR A 443 13.48 19.62 7.12
CA THR A 443 14.24 20.55 7.96
C THR A 443 13.91 22.01 7.68
N GLU A 444 14.07 22.91 8.67
CA GLU A 444 14.19 24.34 8.38
C GLU A 444 15.39 24.60 7.45
N HIS A 445 15.28 25.58 6.56
CA HIS A 445 16.24 25.88 5.50
C HIS A 445 17.56 26.46 6.04
N CYS A 446 17.46 27.35 7.03
CA CYS A 446 18.60 27.98 7.70
C CYS A 446 18.70 27.54 9.16
N ALA A 447 19.91 27.60 9.72
CA ALA A 447 20.12 27.53 11.15
C ALA A 447 19.67 28.83 11.85
N LYS A 448 19.61 28.81 13.18
CA LYS A 448 19.17 29.97 13.99
C LYS A 448 20.03 31.22 13.82
N ASP A 449 21.29 31.05 13.44
CA ASP A 449 22.23 32.13 13.14
C ASP A 449 22.13 32.64 11.69
N GLY A 450 21.21 32.11 10.89
CA GLY A 450 20.98 32.47 9.50
C GLY A 450 21.85 31.69 8.50
N SER A 451 22.81 30.88 8.95
CA SER A 451 23.63 30.07 8.05
C SER A 451 22.79 29.02 7.30
N SER A 452 23.13 28.76 6.04
CA SER A 452 22.42 27.75 5.26
C SER A 452 22.67 26.35 5.78
N LYS A 453 21.64 25.51 5.76
CA LYS A 453 21.77 24.08 6.04
C LYS A 453 21.88 23.26 4.75
N ILE A 454 21.64 23.89 3.60
CA ILE A 454 21.75 23.27 2.28
C ILE A 454 23.04 23.79 1.65
N VAL A 455 24.09 22.97 1.75
CA VAL A 455 25.48 23.38 1.54
C VAL A 455 26.09 22.67 0.34
N GLN A 456 27.11 23.24 -0.30
CA GLN A 456 27.75 22.53 -1.41
C GLN A 456 28.41 21.23 -0.91
N GLN A 457 29.04 21.29 0.27
CA GLN A 457 29.64 20.17 0.97
C GLN A 457 29.37 20.29 2.46
N CYS A 458 29.02 19.18 3.11
CA CYS A 458 28.84 19.14 4.56
C CYS A 458 30.19 19.39 5.26
N THR A 459 30.19 20.31 6.23
CA THR A 459 31.33 20.55 7.12
C THR A 459 31.19 19.83 8.45
N LEU A 460 29.95 19.43 8.80
CA LEU A 460 29.65 18.60 9.94
C LEU A 460 29.88 17.10 9.64
N PRO A 461 30.19 16.29 10.67
CA PRO A 461 30.35 14.85 10.50
C PRO A 461 29.14 14.18 9.84
N LEU A 462 29.40 13.40 8.79
CA LEU A 462 28.37 12.72 8.03
C LEU A 462 27.69 11.59 8.83
N THR A 463 26.37 11.52 8.66
CA THR A 463 25.51 10.38 8.97
C THR A 463 25.50 9.38 7.81
N GLY A 464 25.51 9.87 6.57
CA GLY A 464 25.63 9.04 5.36
C GLY A 464 26.01 9.88 4.16
N ALA A 465 26.84 9.34 3.27
CA ALA A 465 27.30 10.03 2.07
C ALA A 465 26.43 9.67 0.85
N GLY A 466 25.98 10.66 0.08
CA GLY A 466 25.16 10.46 -1.12
C GLY A 466 23.89 9.62 -0.88
N VAL A 467 23.17 9.89 0.20
CA VAL A 467 22.00 9.08 0.64
C VAL A 467 20.67 9.77 0.42
N VAL A 468 20.61 11.10 0.47
CA VAL A 468 19.36 11.87 0.40
C VAL A 468 18.87 11.96 -1.04
N SER A 469 17.58 11.71 -1.25
CA SER A 469 16.93 11.89 -2.56
C SER A 469 16.09 13.16 -2.65
N THR A 470 15.53 13.63 -1.53
CA THR A 470 14.61 14.77 -1.50
C THR A 470 14.85 15.62 -0.25
N ILE A 471 14.87 16.94 -0.41
CA ILE A 471 15.03 17.90 0.70
C ILE A 471 13.81 18.82 0.73
N ILE A 472 13.08 18.80 1.84
CA ILE A 472 11.88 19.60 2.08
C ILE A 472 12.19 20.61 3.17
N THR A 473 12.03 21.89 2.84
CA THR A 473 12.24 23.01 3.76
C THR A 473 11.02 23.91 3.88
N ASP A 474 11.08 24.89 4.78
CA ASP A 474 10.04 25.92 4.93
C ASP A 474 9.95 26.88 3.73
N LEU A 475 11.00 26.89 2.88
CA LEU A 475 11.11 27.78 1.72
C LEU A 475 10.89 27.06 0.37
N CYS A 476 11.36 25.82 0.24
CA CYS A 476 11.37 25.10 -1.04
C CYS A 476 11.49 23.58 -0.88
N VAL A 477 11.33 22.87 -2.01
CA VAL A 477 11.67 21.46 -2.19
C VAL A 477 12.77 21.32 -3.23
N PHE A 478 13.82 20.57 -2.90
CA PHE A 478 14.84 20.11 -3.84
C PHE A 478 14.73 18.60 -4.05
N GLU A 479 14.87 18.17 -5.30
CA GLU A 479 15.23 16.78 -5.63
C GLU A 479 16.76 16.70 -5.81
N VAL A 480 17.34 15.61 -5.30
CA VAL A 480 18.78 15.36 -5.35
C VAL A 480 19.05 14.26 -6.38
N ASP A 481 19.83 14.58 -7.40
CA ASP A 481 20.41 13.58 -8.27
C ASP A 481 21.72 13.08 -7.63
N ARG A 482 21.66 11.88 -7.03
CA ARG A 482 22.79 11.27 -6.33
C ARG A 482 23.92 10.82 -7.27
N GLU A 483 23.62 10.59 -8.54
CA GLU A 483 24.62 10.17 -9.53
C GLU A 483 25.37 11.37 -10.10
N GLN A 484 24.64 12.43 -10.45
CA GLN A 484 25.23 13.67 -10.97
C GLN A 484 25.75 14.58 -9.87
N GLY A 485 25.28 14.40 -8.63
CA GLY A 485 25.67 15.21 -7.50
C GLY A 485 25.07 16.62 -7.55
N THR A 486 23.84 16.75 -8.02
CA THR A 486 23.20 18.06 -8.28
C THR A 486 21.84 18.20 -7.61
N LEU A 487 21.49 19.43 -7.23
CA LEU A 487 20.18 19.79 -6.73
C LEU A 487 19.31 20.37 -7.84
N THR A 488 18.04 19.97 -7.86
CA THR A 488 17.00 20.60 -8.70
C THR A 488 15.91 21.18 -7.80
N LEU A 489 15.70 22.50 -7.88
CA LEU A 489 14.60 23.20 -7.23
C LEU A 489 13.29 22.85 -7.95
N THR A 490 12.39 22.14 -7.26
CA THR A 490 11.12 21.65 -7.85
C THR A 490 9.89 22.36 -7.32
N GLU A 491 9.92 22.86 -6.09
CA GLU A 491 8.79 23.58 -5.48
C GLU A 491 9.23 24.79 -4.66
N LEU A 492 8.43 25.86 -4.68
CA LEU A 492 8.59 27.06 -3.84
C LEU A 492 7.43 27.23 -2.88
N ALA A 493 7.72 27.62 -1.63
CA ALA A 493 6.70 27.99 -0.68
C ALA A 493 5.95 29.26 -1.13
N PRO A 494 4.68 29.45 -0.74
CA PRO A 494 3.95 30.66 -1.09
C PRO A 494 4.67 31.95 -0.70
N GLY A 495 4.85 32.85 -1.68
CA GLY A 495 5.49 34.15 -1.49
C GLY A 495 7.03 34.14 -1.50
N VAL A 496 7.66 32.97 -1.61
CA VAL A 496 9.13 32.84 -1.71
C VAL A 496 9.54 32.91 -3.18
N SER A 497 10.56 33.70 -3.50
CA SER A 497 11.14 33.77 -4.86
C SER A 497 12.36 32.85 -5.01
N VAL A 498 12.74 32.56 -6.25
CA VAL A 498 13.97 31.80 -6.54
C VAL A 498 15.20 32.52 -6.01
N GLU A 499 15.26 33.85 -6.13
CA GLU A 499 16.35 34.68 -5.63
C GLU A 499 16.48 34.59 -4.10
N GLU A 500 15.36 34.54 -3.39
CA GLU A 500 15.37 34.34 -1.94
C GLU A 500 15.98 32.98 -1.59
N VAL A 501 15.54 31.90 -2.24
CA VAL A 501 16.12 30.56 -2.04
C VAL A 501 17.61 30.57 -2.37
N ARG A 502 17.99 31.17 -3.50
CA ARG A 502 19.39 31.29 -3.94
C ARG A 502 20.25 32.08 -2.95
N SER A 503 19.70 33.10 -2.29
CA SER A 503 20.41 33.88 -1.26
C SER A 503 20.59 33.14 0.07
N LYS A 504 19.78 32.09 0.31
CA LYS A 504 19.75 31.31 1.56
C LYS A 504 20.26 29.88 1.40
N THR A 505 20.63 29.48 0.19
CA THR A 505 21.21 28.19 -0.17
C THR A 505 22.68 28.39 -0.49
N ASP A 506 23.58 27.63 0.14
CA ASP A 506 25.02 27.67 -0.16
C ASP A 506 25.38 26.74 -1.33
N ALA A 507 24.61 25.66 -1.54
CA ALA A 507 24.75 24.77 -2.68
C ALA A 507 24.31 25.40 -4.01
N ASP A 508 24.98 25.03 -5.10
CA ASP A 508 24.49 25.27 -6.45
C ASP A 508 23.26 24.39 -6.75
N PHE A 509 22.28 24.96 -7.44
CA PHE A 509 21.09 24.23 -7.88
C PHE A 509 20.57 24.71 -9.24
N ALA A 510 19.99 23.76 -9.97
CA ALA A 510 19.21 24.02 -11.17
C ALA A 510 17.73 24.23 -10.83
N GLU A 511 17.00 24.85 -11.73
CA GLU A 511 15.54 25.03 -11.61
C GLU A 511 14.84 24.00 -12.48
N ALA A 512 13.76 23.40 -11.97
CA ALA A 512 12.92 22.53 -12.78
C ALA A 512 12.29 23.30 -13.94
N ARG A 513 12.10 22.63 -15.09
CA ARG A 513 11.42 23.23 -16.27
C ARG A 513 10.05 23.80 -15.94
N GLU A 514 9.36 23.19 -14.98
CA GLU A 514 8.08 23.64 -14.45
C GLU A 514 8.18 23.70 -12.92
N LEU A 515 8.41 24.89 -12.39
CA LEU A 515 8.51 25.13 -10.96
C LEU A 515 7.11 25.21 -10.33
N LYS A 516 6.86 24.39 -9.31
CA LYS A 516 5.53 24.29 -8.68
C LYS A 516 5.47 25.10 -7.39
N GLN A 517 4.26 25.40 -6.94
CA GLN A 517 4.05 25.93 -5.59
C GLN A 517 3.90 24.77 -4.60
N MET A 518 4.63 24.85 -3.47
CA MET A 518 4.66 23.81 -2.43
C MET A 518 3.31 23.65 -1.72
N GLU A 519 2.59 24.77 -1.56
CA GLU A 519 1.25 24.86 -0.99
C GLU A 519 0.38 25.69 -1.95
N TYR A 520 -0.81 25.22 -2.31
CA TYR A 520 -1.75 26.06 -3.03
C TYR A 520 -2.28 27.16 -2.09
N SER A 521 -2.09 28.42 -2.47
CA SER A 521 -2.64 29.58 -1.77
C SER A 521 -4.14 29.43 -1.51
N VAL A 522 -4.54 29.51 -0.24
CA VAL A 522 -5.94 29.54 0.22
C VAL A 522 -6.69 30.77 -0.32
N VAL A 523 -5.98 31.77 -0.85
CA VAL A 523 -6.55 33.00 -1.42
C VAL A 523 -6.84 32.85 -2.92
N SER A 524 -6.18 31.93 -3.63
CA SER A 524 -6.51 31.58 -5.02
C SER A 524 -7.58 30.49 -5.13
N LEU A 525 -8.02 29.95 -3.99
CA LEU A 525 -9.19 29.09 -3.91
C LEU A 525 -10.51 29.88 -4.00
N LEU A 526 -10.55 31.20 -3.87
CA LEU A 526 -11.82 31.96 -3.95
C LEU A 526 -12.34 32.24 -5.38
N THR A 527 -11.55 31.98 -6.42
CA THR A 527 -12.02 31.99 -7.82
C THR A 527 -12.04 30.61 -8.48
N LEU A 528 -11.59 29.57 -7.77
CA LEU A 528 -11.70 28.15 -8.17
C LEU A 528 -12.58 27.32 -7.20
N ALA A 529 -13.07 27.89 -6.09
CA ALA A 529 -14.05 27.30 -5.17
C ALA A 529 -15.50 27.64 -5.54
N LEU A 530 -15.80 27.67 -6.84
CA LEU A 530 -17.14 27.37 -7.35
C LEU A 530 -17.00 26.08 -8.17
N GLY A 531 -16.80 24.95 -7.48
CA GLY A 531 -16.73 23.65 -8.15
C GLY A 531 -16.37 22.46 -7.26
N ALA A 532 -15.62 22.67 -6.17
CA ALA A 532 -15.38 21.61 -5.20
C ALA A 532 -16.53 21.57 -4.18
N ILE A 533 -17.67 21.03 -4.62
CA ILE A 533 -18.63 20.42 -3.70
C ILE A 533 -17.83 19.41 -2.89
N ALA A 534 -17.81 19.57 -1.56
CA ALA A 534 -17.30 18.57 -0.66
C ALA A 534 -17.96 17.24 -1.04
N VAL A 535 -17.18 16.33 -1.64
CA VAL A 535 -17.66 14.96 -1.83
C VAL A 535 -17.75 14.39 -0.42
N PRO A 536 -18.95 14.10 0.10
CA PRO A 536 -19.08 13.51 1.42
C PRO A 536 -18.26 12.23 1.45
N LYS A 537 -17.60 12.00 2.59
CA LYS A 537 -16.96 10.74 2.95
C LYS A 537 -17.95 9.62 2.61
N ALA A 538 -17.64 8.81 1.60
CA ALA A 538 -18.51 7.69 1.26
C ALA A 538 -18.40 6.69 2.41
N ASP A 539 -19.50 6.45 3.10
CA ASP A 539 -19.64 5.26 3.93
C ASP A 539 -19.38 4.05 3.02
N ILE A 540 -18.44 3.19 3.41
CA ILE A 540 -18.17 1.96 2.65
C ILE A 540 -19.45 1.14 2.67
N LYS A 541 -20.05 0.92 1.50
CA LYS A 541 -21.31 0.18 1.37
C LYS A 541 -20.99 -1.30 1.39
N THR A 542 -21.20 -1.95 2.54
CA THR A 542 -20.85 -3.37 2.75
C THR A 542 -21.86 -4.35 2.13
N TYR A 543 -23.07 -3.90 1.84
CA TYR A 543 -24.18 -4.74 1.35
C TYR A 543 -24.54 -5.94 2.25
N ASN A 544 -24.11 -5.94 3.51
CA ASN A 544 -24.39 -7.02 4.46
C ASN A 544 -25.91 -7.17 4.65
N GLY A 545 -26.42 -8.36 4.35
CA GLY A 545 -27.84 -8.71 4.48
C GLY A 545 -28.74 -8.12 3.38
N TYR A 546 -28.19 -7.41 2.39
CA TYR A 546 -28.95 -7.03 1.21
C TYR A 546 -29.26 -8.28 0.38
N LYS A 547 -30.46 -8.33 -0.18
CA LYS A 547 -30.89 -9.39 -1.10
C LYS A 547 -31.07 -8.86 -2.49
N VAL A 548 -30.86 -9.72 -3.48
CA VAL A 548 -31.11 -9.40 -4.89
C VAL A 548 -32.16 -10.36 -5.42
N PHE A 549 -33.23 -9.82 -5.97
CA PHE A 549 -34.36 -10.57 -6.50
C PHE A 549 -34.51 -10.31 -7.99
N ARG A 550 -34.66 -11.38 -8.78
CA ARG A 550 -35.16 -11.34 -10.15
C ARG A 550 -36.67 -11.43 -10.13
N VAL A 551 -37.35 -10.31 -10.33
CA VAL A 551 -38.80 -10.23 -10.37
C VAL A 551 -39.29 -10.48 -11.78
N ASN A 552 -40.11 -11.51 -11.99
CA ASN A 552 -40.73 -11.80 -13.27
C ASN A 552 -41.84 -10.79 -13.55
N THR A 553 -41.65 -9.94 -14.55
CA THR A 553 -42.63 -8.91 -14.93
C THR A 553 -43.67 -9.47 -15.90
N HIS A 554 -43.32 -10.48 -16.70
CA HIS A 554 -44.16 -11.03 -17.79
C HIS A 554 -44.70 -9.93 -18.72
N GLY A 555 -43.97 -8.82 -18.89
CA GLY A 555 -44.41 -7.63 -19.64
C GLY A 555 -45.54 -6.83 -18.99
N LYS A 556 -45.90 -7.08 -17.72
CA LYS A 556 -47.04 -6.42 -17.06
C LYS A 556 -46.63 -5.15 -16.32
N ALA A 557 -47.32 -4.06 -16.62
CA ALA A 557 -47.08 -2.76 -15.99
C ALA A 557 -47.46 -2.72 -14.49
N ASP A 558 -48.36 -3.59 -14.03
CA ASP A 558 -48.85 -3.62 -12.64
C ASP A 558 -47.77 -4.05 -11.63
N VAL A 559 -46.72 -4.74 -12.07
CA VAL A 559 -45.59 -5.12 -11.22
C VAL A 559 -44.83 -3.87 -10.72
N LYS A 560 -44.66 -2.85 -11.57
CA LYS A 560 -44.02 -1.58 -11.17
C LYS A 560 -44.88 -0.81 -10.15
N GLU A 561 -46.21 -0.86 -10.28
CA GLU A 561 -47.12 -0.27 -9.29
C GLU A 561 -47.06 -0.99 -7.94
N LYS A 562 -46.96 -2.33 -7.96
CA LYS A 562 -46.82 -3.14 -6.76
C LYS A 562 -45.50 -2.93 -6.03
N LEU A 563 -44.42 -2.63 -6.74
CA LEU A 563 -43.11 -2.34 -6.17
C LEU A 563 -43.02 -0.94 -5.52
N ALA A 564 -43.92 -0.02 -5.88
CA ALA A 564 -43.90 1.37 -5.40
C ALA A 564 -43.83 1.57 -3.87
N PRO A 565 -44.39 0.70 -3.00
CA PRO A 565 -44.30 0.83 -1.55
C PRO A 565 -42.93 0.47 -0.96
N VAL A 566 -42.03 -0.16 -1.73
CA VAL A 566 -40.75 -0.70 -1.26
C VAL A 566 -39.60 0.11 -1.86
N THR A 567 -38.57 0.38 -1.07
CA THR A 567 -37.34 1.03 -1.56
C THR A 567 -36.41 -0.03 -2.13
N PHE A 568 -35.98 0.13 -3.39
CA PHE A 568 -35.06 -0.80 -4.05
C PHE A 568 -34.12 -0.07 -5.03
N ASP A 569 -32.95 -0.66 -5.26
CA ASP A 569 -32.04 -0.26 -6.36
C ASP A 569 -32.27 -1.21 -7.54
N GLU A 570 -32.61 -0.69 -8.73
CA GLU A 570 -32.75 -1.50 -9.95
C GLU A 570 -31.37 -1.77 -10.57
N TRP A 571 -30.99 -3.03 -10.70
CA TRP A 571 -29.74 -3.47 -11.31
C TRP A 571 -29.84 -3.52 -12.83
N GLU A 572 -30.87 -4.21 -13.29
CA GLU A 572 -31.15 -4.50 -14.69
C GLU A 572 -32.66 -4.56 -14.92
N HIS A 573 -33.11 -4.19 -16.11
CA HIS A 573 -34.51 -4.25 -16.48
C HIS A 573 -34.67 -4.72 -17.92
N GLY A 574 -35.37 -5.84 -18.09
CA GLY A 574 -35.86 -6.29 -19.38
C GLY A 574 -37.39 -6.31 -19.42
N ASP A 575 -37.93 -6.62 -20.59
CA ASP A 575 -39.38 -6.72 -20.78
C ASP A 575 -40.01 -7.86 -19.95
N GLN A 576 -39.24 -8.90 -19.63
CA GLN A 576 -39.74 -10.11 -18.94
C GLN A 576 -39.38 -10.16 -17.46
N TYR A 577 -38.36 -9.42 -17.01
CA TYR A 577 -37.92 -9.40 -15.62
C TYR A 577 -37.25 -8.08 -15.22
N ALA A 578 -37.10 -7.87 -13.92
CA ALA A 578 -36.27 -6.81 -13.35
C ALA A 578 -35.45 -7.37 -12.18
N ASP A 579 -34.15 -7.11 -12.18
CA ASP A 579 -33.27 -7.49 -11.07
C ASP A 579 -33.19 -6.30 -10.11
N ILE A 580 -33.62 -6.50 -8.87
CA ILE A 580 -33.72 -5.44 -7.88
C ILE A 580 -32.98 -5.81 -6.60
N VAL A 581 -32.35 -4.82 -5.98
CA VAL A 581 -31.65 -4.96 -4.71
C VAL A 581 -32.50 -4.35 -3.60
N VAL A 582 -32.72 -5.14 -2.56
CA VAL A 582 -33.56 -4.78 -1.42
C VAL A 582 -32.69 -4.79 -0.16
N ALA A 583 -32.76 -3.70 0.61
CA ALA A 583 -32.06 -3.57 1.87
C ALA A 583 -32.65 -4.51 2.94
N PRO A 584 -31.87 -4.97 3.94
CA PRO A 584 -32.33 -5.95 4.94
C PRO A 584 -33.65 -5.56 5.62
N ASN A 585 -33.83 -4.27 5.92
CA ASN A 585 -35.02 -3.75 6.60
C ASN A 585 -36.28 -3.74 5.72
N ASP A 586 -36.12 -3.86 4.40
CA ASP A 586 -37.21 -3.78 3.41
C ASP A 586 -37.56 -5.16 2.81
N VAL A 587 -36.80 -6.22 3.14
CA VAL A 587 -37.02 -7.59 2.60
C VAL A 587 -38.41 -8.11 2.96
N ASP A 588 -38.82 -8.02 4.23
CA ASP A 588 -40.14 -8.49 4.67
C ASP A 588 -41.28 -7.75 3.95
N ALA A 589 -41.10 -6.44 3.74
CA ALA A 589 -42.05 -5.61 3.01
C ALA A 589 -42.13 -6.04 1.53
N PHE A 590 -40.99 -6.28 0.89
CA PHE A 590 -40.90 -6.80 -0.47
C PHE A 590 -41.59 -8.15 -0.62
N GLU A 591 -41.27 -9.14 0.22
CA GLU A 591 -41.84 -10.49 0.14
C GLU A 591 -43.36 -10.47 0.38
N SER A 592 -43.87 -9.53 1.18
CA SER A 592 -45.31 -9.35 1.42
C SER A 592 -46.11 -8.93 0.16
N LEU A 593 -45.44 -8.40 -0.87
CA LEU A 593 -46.06 -8.03 -2.15
C LEU A 593 -46.51 -9.26 -2.96
N LYS A 594 -46.01 -10.46 -2.62
CA LYS A 594 -46.31 -11.73 -3.30
C LYS A 594 -46.08 -11.67 -4.81
N LEU A 595 -45.00 -11.00 -5.20
CA LEU A 595 -44.53 -10.98 -6.58
C LEU A 595 -43.94 -12.34 -6.96
N ASP A 596 -43.94 -12.67 -8.25
CA ASP A 596 -43.26 -13.83 -8.80
C ASP A 596 -41.77 -13.48 -8.96
N PHE A 597 -40.89 -14.09 -8.16
CA PHE A 597 -39.47 -13.78 -8.18
C PHE A 597 -38.58 -14.99 -7.84
N ASN A 598 -37.31 -14.90 -8.23
CA ASN A 598 -36.22 -15.76 -7.78
C ASN A 598 -35.19 -14.93 -7.01
N THR A 599 -34.60 -15.47 -5.95
CA THR A 599 -33.48 -14.81 -5.26
C THR A 599 -32.16 -15.13 -5.96
N LEU A 600 -31.45 -14.11 -6.44
CA LEU A 600 -30.13 -14.24 -7.06
C LEU A 600 -29.03 -14.24 -5.99
N HIS A 601 -29.12 -13.35 -5.01
CA HIS A 601 -28.19 -13.27 -3.88
C HIS A 601 -28.97 -13.24 -2.56
N GLU A 602 -28.79 -14.28 -1.73
CA GLU A 602 -29.37 -14.34 -0.38
C GLU A 602 -28.67 -13.39 0.60
N ASN A 603 -27.38 -13.15 0.36
CA ASN A 603 -26.60 -12.09 1.00
C ASN A 603 -25.60 -11.55 -0.01
N LEU A 604 -25.88 -10.36 -0.51
CA LEU A 604 -25.05 -9.68 -1.49
C LEU A 604 -23.66 -9.34 -0.92
N GLY A 605 -23.58 -8.97 0.37
CA GLY A 605 -22.30 -8.73 1.04
C GLY A 605 -21.37 -9.95 1.00
N ASP A 606 -21.91 -11.15 1.28
CA ASP A 606 -21.12 -12.40 1.21
C ASP A 606 -20.67 -12.70 -0.23
N SER A 607 -21.53 -12.42 -1.21
CA SER A 607 -21.21 -12.59 -2.63
C SER A 607 -20.02 -11.69 -3.03
N ILE A 608 -20.05 -10.42 -2.62
CA ILE A 608 -18.96 -9.45 -2.86
C ILE A 608 -17.66 -9.88 -2.16
N VAL A 609 -17.74 -10.39 -0.92
CA VAL A 609 -16.56 -10.91 -0.21
C VAL A 609 -15.96 -12.11 -0.94
N SER A 610 -16.78 -13.00 -1.49
CA SER A 610 -16.30 -14.17 -2.24
C SER A 610 -15.71 -13.83 -3.63
N GLU A 611 -16.05 -12.67 -4.17
CA GLU A 611 -15.46 -12.12 -5.40
C GLU A 611 -14.06 -11.49 -5.15
N SER A 612 -13.72 -11.20 -3.89
CA SER A 612 -12.49 -10.49 -3.53
C SER A 612 -11.22 -11.31 -3.83
N PRO A 613 -10.10 -10.64 -4.20
CA PRO A 613 -8.86 -11.30 -4.60
C PRO A 613 -8.30 -12.23 -3.51
N SER A 614 -7.74 -13.36 -3.93
CA SER A 614 -7.11 -14.32 -3.05
C SER A 614 -5.65 -13.91 -2.76
N HIS A 615 -5.13 -14.18 -1.56
CA HIS A 615 -3.73 -13.90 -1.22
C HIS A 615 -2.72 -14.86 -1.89
N LYS A 616 -3.07 -15.51 -3.00
CA LYS A 616 -2.13 -16.36 -3.72
C LYS A 616 -1.18 -15.47 -4.52
N LYS A 617 0.11 -15.83 -4.48
CA LYS A 617 1.17 -15.10 -5.16
C LYS A 617 1.02 -15.24 -6.67
N TRP A 618 0.35 -14.30 -7.34
CA TRP A 618 0.70 -14.03 -8.73
C TRP A 618 2.19 -13.63 -8.78
N LYS A 619 2.88 -13.97 -9.84
CA LYS A 619 4.20 -13.40 -10.10
C LYS A 619 3.94 -12.30 -11.10
N ARG A 620 4.30 -11.05 -10.79
CA ARG A 620 4.17 -9.92 -11.71
C ARG A 620 5.05 -10.14 -12.95
N GLN A 621 4.53 -10.92 -13.90
CA GLN A 621 5.10 -11.32 -15.17
C GLN A 621 3.95 -11.24 -16.18
N ALA A 622 4.09 -10.41 -17.21
CA ALA A 622 2.93 -10.09 -18.06
C ALA A 622 2.43 -11.25 -18.95
N ASP A 623 3.16 -12.37 -19.03
CA ASP A 623 2.72 -13.60 -19.69
C ASP A 623 2.11 -14.64 -18.74
N ASP A 624 2.05 -14.36 -17.44
CA ASP A 624 1.45 -15.22 -16.42
C ASP A 624 -0.08 -15.24 -16.56
N GLU A 625 -0.61 -16.38 -17.01
CA GLU A 625 -2.05 -16.56 -17.17
C GLU A 625 -2.80 -16.62 -15.84
N SER A 626 -2.11 -16.71 -14.70
CA SER A 626 -2.76 -16.60 -13.39
C SER A 626 -3.33 -15.20 -13.14
N TRP A 627 -2.96 -14.19 -13.94
CA TRP A 627 -3.63 -12.88 -13.94
C TRP A 627 -5.15 -13.02 -14.14
N TYR A 628 -5.60 -14.01 -14.92
CA TYR A 628 -7.01 -14.21 -15.26
C TYR A 628 -7.74 -15.19 -14.32
N ASP A 629 -7.21 -15.42 -13.12
CA ASP A 629 -7.82 -16.27 -12.09
C ASP A 629 -8.54 -15.48 -10.98
N GLU A 630 -8.36 -14.16 -10.92
CA GLU A 630 -8.99 -13.27 -9.93
C GLU A 630 -9.13 -11.82 -10.44
N PHE A 631 -9.88 -11.00 -9.72
CA PHE A 631 -10.00 -9.55 -10.00
C PHE A 631 -8.90 -8.76 -9.30
N HIS A 632 -8.50 -7.63 -9.89
CA HIS A 632 -7.36 -6.83 -9.44
C HIS A 632 -7.73 -5.38 -9.16
N ASN A 633 -6.88 -4.70 -8.37
CA ASN A 633 -7.07 -3.29 -8.12
C ASN A 633 -6.62 -2.46 -9.34
N TYR A 634 -7.18 -1.25 -9.48
CA TYR A 634 -6.92 -0.38 -10.62
C TYR A 634 -5.42 -0.17 -10.92
N GLU A 635 -4.60 0.06 -9.90
CA GLU A 635 -3.16 0.30 -10.10
C GLU A 635 -2.44 -0.93 -10.65
N ASP A 636 -2.87 -2.14 -10.26
CA ASP A 636 -2.29 -3.37 -10.81
C ASP A 636 -2.61 -3.51 -12.30
N HIS A 637 -3.84 -3.15 -12.72
CA HIS A 637 -4.21 -3.13 -14.13
C HIS A 637 -3.40 -2.11 -14.95
N ILE A 638 -3.11 -0.92 -14.38
CA ILE A 638 -2.22 0.06 -15.03
C ILE A 638 -0.86 -0.58 -15.31
N ASP A 639 -0.32 -1.22 -14.29
CA ASP A 639 1.00 -1.82 -14.32
C ASP A 639 1.06 -3.03 -15.26
N TYR A 640 0.03 -3.87 -15.27
CA TYR A 640 -0.10 -4.99 -16.21
C TYR A 640 -0.13 -4.52 -17.66
N PHE A 641 -0.89 -3.47 -17.99
CA PHE A 641 -0.93 -2.91 -19.35
C PHE A 641 0.41 -2.29 -19.78
N ARG A 642 1.17 -1.70 -18.84
CA ARG A 642 2.54 -1.24 -19.11
C ARG A 642 3.48 -2.41 -19.39
N ASP A 643 3.33 -3.50 -18.66
CA ASP A 643 4.14 -4.70 -18.85
C ASP A 643 3.80 -5.39 -20.19
N LEU A 644 2.53 -5.41 -20.62
CA LEU A 644 2.13 -5.84 -21.97
C LEU A 644 2.78 -4.98 -23.07
N HIS A 645 2.78 -3.65 -22.91
CA HIS A 645 3.51 -2.75 -23.82
C HIS A 645 5.00 -3.08 -23.88
N ALA A 646 5.63 -3.28 -22.71
CA ALA A 646 7.06 -3.60 -22.61
C ALA A 646 7.42 -4.94 -23.28
N GLN A 647 6.47 -5.88 -23.40
CA GLN A 647 6.67 -7.12 -24.14
C GLN A 647 6.60 -6.98 -25.67
N PHE A 648 6.04 -5.87 -26.16
CA PHE A 648 5.81 -5.61 -27.58
C PHE A 648 6.17 -4.17 -28.01
N PRO A 649 7.35 -3.64 -27.63
CA PRO A 649 7.62 -2.20 -27.65
C PRO A 649 7.75 -1.61 -29.06
N ASN A 650 8.17 -2.41 -30.04
CA ASN A 650 8.32 -1.96 -31.43
C ASN A 650 6.99 -1.92 -32.21
N ASN A 651 5.96 -2.56 -31.66
CA ASN A 651 4.68 -2.80 -32.30
C ASN A 651 3.50 -2.35 -31.42
N SER A 652 3.79 -1.52 -30.42
CA SER A 652 2.78 -0.96 -29.54
C SER A 652 3.16 0.42 -29.01
N LYS A 653 2.14 1.21 -28.62
CA LYS A 653 2.29 2.53 -28.01
C LYS A 653 1.21 2.80 -26.98
N LEU A 654 1.60 3.32 -25.82
CA LEU A 654 0.65 3.85 -24.84
C LEU A 654 -0.03 5.12 -25.37
N VAL A 655 -1.36 5.14 -25.33
CA VAL A 655 -2.20 6.25 -25.80
C VAL A 655 -3.15 6.72 -24.70
N SER A 656 -3.76 7.89 -24.89
CA SER A 656 -4.76 8.45 -23.99
C SER A 656 -5.84 9.19 -24.77
N SER A 657 -7.10 9.07 -24.34
CA SER A 657 -8.21 9.88 -24.85
C SER A 657 -8.43 11.15 -24.02
N GLY A 658 -7.74 11.31 -22.88
CA GLY A 658 -7.84 12.47 -22.02
C GLY A 658 -7.73 12.14 -20.54
N LYS A 659 -8.33 13.00 -19.73
CA LYS A 659 -8.40 12.86 -18.27
C LYS A 659 -9.86 12.71 -17.83
N SER A 660 -10.09 11.88 -16.83
CA SER A 660 -11.36 11.75 -16.13
C SER A 660 -11.64 12.98 -15.25
N TYR A 661 -12.83 13.05 -14.66
CA TYR A 661 -13.22 14.15 -13.77
C TYR A 661 -12.26 14.34 -12.58
N GLN A 662 -11.81 13.24 -11.97
CA GLN A 662 -10.84 13.24 -10.88
C GLN A 662 -9.39 13.16 -11.37
N ASN A 663 -9.14 13.56 -12.63
CA ASN A 663 -7.83 13.72 -13.24
C ASN A 663 -7.00 12.43 -13.43
N ARG A 664 -7.66 11.27 -13.51
CA ARG A 664 -7.00 10.01 -13.93
C ARG A 664 -6.87 9.95 -15.44
N ASN A 665 -5.81 9.31 -15.93
CA ASN A 665 -5.62 9.15 -17.36
C ASN A 665 -6.60 8.11 -17.91
N ILE A 666 -7.32 8.44 -18.98
CA ILE A 666 -8.09 7.45 -19.74
C ILE A 666 -7.12 6.83 -20.74
N TYR A 667 -6.39 5.82 -20.27
CA TYR A 667 -5.26 5.25 -20.97
C TYR A 667 -5.67 4.04 -21.80
N GLY A 668 -4.91 3.79 -22.87
CA GLY A 668 -5.07 2.61 -23.70
C GLY A 668 -3.75 2.19 -24.34
N LEU A 669 -3.80 1.08 -25.06
CA LEU A 669 -2.69 0.53 -25.83
C LEU A 669 -3.06 0.51 -27.31
N HIS A 670 -2.21 1.12 -28.14
CA HIS A 670 -2.27 1.05 -29.60
C HIS A 670 -1.33 -0.06 -30.08
N LEU A 671 -1.81 -1.07 -30.80
CA LEU A 671 -1.03 -2.19 -31.35
C LEU A 671 -1.06 -2.21 -32.89
N TRP A 672 0.03 -2.64 -33.52
CA TRP A 672 0.13 -2.79 -34.97
C TRP A 672 1.08 -3.93 -35.39
N GLY A 673 0.86 -4.50 -36.58
CA GLY A 673 1.72 -5.54 -37.17
C GLY A 673 3.01 -5.03 -37.82
N GLU A 674 3.65 -5.85 -38.65
CA GLU A 674 5.01 -5.60 -39.20
C GLU A 674 5.12 -4.31 -40.02
N ALA A 675 4.05 -3.92 -40.72
CA ALA A 675 4.03 -2.76 -41.60
C ALA A 675 4.00 -1.39 -40.87
N GLY A 676 4.01 -1.38 -39.53
CA GLY A 676 3.83 -0.17 -38.74
C GLY A 676 2.36 0.21 -38.53
N PRO A 677 2.07 1.33 -37.87
CA PRO A 677 0.70 1.83 -37.65
C PRO A 677 0.13 2.55 -38.89
N GLY A 678 -1.16 2.85 -38.87
CA GLY A 678 -1.87 3.59 -39.93
C GLY A 678 -2.94 2.78 -40.66
N LYS A 679 -3.28 1.60 -40.14
CA LYS A 679 -4.36 0.75 -40.65
C LYS A 679 -5.71 1.11 -40.01
N PRO A 680 -6.84 0.71 -40.61
CA PRO A 680 -8.15 0.92 -40.00
C PRO A 680 -8.21 0.40 -38.56
N ALA A 681 -8.83 1.19 -37.69
CA ALA A 681 -8.83 0.96 -36.26
C ALA A 681 -9.84 -0.11 -35.83
N VAL A 682 -9.42 -0.99 -34.93
CA VAL A 682 -10.28 -1.78 -34.05
C VAL A 682 -10.24 -1.12 -32.67
N LEU A 683 -11.38 -0.59 -32.20
CA LEU A 683 -11.48 0.17 -30.96
C LEU A 683 -12.27 -0.61 -29.91
N TYR A 684 -11.65 -0.91 -28.78
CA TYR A 684 -12.28 -1.61 -27.65
C TYR A 684 -12.32 -0.75 -26.39
N HIS A 685 -13.49 -0.66 -25.77
CA HIS A 685 -13.69 0.03 -24.50
C HIS A 685 -14.14 -0.95 -23.42
N GLY A 686 -13.36 -1.06 -22.35
CA GLY A 686 -13.72 -1.77 -21.12
C GLY A 686 -14.19 -0.79 -20.03
N THR A 687 -14.89 -1.34 -19.04
CA THR A 687 -15.41 -0.66 -17.85
C THR A 687 -16.15 0.64 -18.15
N VAL A 688 -16.98 0.63 -19.20
CA VAL A 688 -17.87 1.74 -19.52
C VAL A 688 -18.81 2.01 -18.35
N HIS A 689 -19.40 0.95 -17.79
CA HIS A 689 -19.96 0.98 -16.45
C HIS A 689 -18.92 0.48 -15.44
N ALA A 690 -18.74 1.24 -14.37
CA ALA A 690 -17.68 1.01 -13.38
C ALA A 690 -17.82 -0.27 -12.54
N ARG A 691 -19.03 -0.83 -12.46
CA ARG A 691 -19.34 -2.04 -11.69
C ARG A 691 -19.07 -3.35 -12.44
N GLU A 692 -18.80 -3.27 -13.75
CA GLU A 692 -18.70 -4.41 -14.66
C GLU A 692 -17.24 -4.86 -14.79
N TRP A 693 -16.68 -5.36 -13.68
CA TRP A 693 -15.24 -5.61 -13.54
C TRP A 693 -14.68 -6.60 -14.57
N ILE A 694 -15.47 -7.57 -15.03
CA ILE A 694 -15.06 -8.60 -16.01
C ILE A 694 -14.69 -8.03 -17.40
N SER A 695 -15.14 -6.82 -17.72
CA SER A 695 -14.84 -6.18 -19.00
C SER A 695 -13.34 -5.84 -19.16
N ALA A 696 -12.65 -5.42 -18.09
CA ALA A 696 -11.21 -5.12 -18.11
C ALA A 696 -10.33 -6.35 -18.41
N PRO A 697 -10.41 -7.47 -17.66
CA PRO A 697 -9.61 -8.66 -17.96
C PRO A 697 -9.94 -9.25 -19.33
N THR A 698 -11.16 -9.07 -19.87
CA THR A 698 -11.52 -9.51 -21.23
C THR A 698 -10.68 -8.82 -22.29
N VAL A 699 -10.62 -7.48 -22.27
CA VAL A 699 -9.83 -6.74 -23.26
C VAL A 699 -8.32 -6.86 -23.02
N GLU A 700 -7.90 -7.04 -21.77
CA GLU A 700 -6.53 -7.39 -21.40
C GLU A 700 -6.10 -8.74 -21.97
N TYR A 701 -6.95 -9.76 -21.88
CA TYR A 701 -6.67 -11.08 -22.43
C TYR A 701 -6.54 -11.05 -23.94
N ILE A 702 -7.45 -10.38 -24.64
CA ILE A 702 -7.34 -10.18 -26.09
C ILE A 702 -6.02 -9.48 -26.44
N THR A 703 -5.64 -8.46 -25.67
CA THR A 703 -4.35 -7.76 -25.84
C THR A 703 -3.17 -8.72 -25.69
N LEU A 704 -3.17 -9.55 -24.64
CA LEU A 704 -2.14 -10.56 -24.41
C LEU A 704 -2.07 -11.57 -25.57
N GLN A 705 -3.20 -12.07 -26.05
CA GLN A 705 -3.27 -13.06 -27.13
C GLN A 705 -2.78 -12.49 -28.47
N LEU A 706 -3.09 -11.22 -28.77
CA LEU A 706 -2.54 -10.52 -29.94
C LEU A 706 -1.02 -10.44 -29.88
N ILE A 707 -0.46 -10.09 -28.72
CA ILE A 707 1.00 -10.00 -28.50
C ILE A 707 1.65 -11.39 -28.58
N LYS A 708 1.12 -12.38 -27.84
CA LYS A 708 1.62 -13.76 -27.82
C LYS A 708 1.55 -14.38 -29.23
N GLY A 709 0.43 -14.26 -29.91
CA GLY A 709 0.23 -14.80 -31.26
C GLY A 709 1.20 -14.19 -32.28
N PHE A 710 1.35 -12.86 -32.28
CA PHE A 710 2.28 -12.21 -33.20
C PHE A 710 3.73 -12.63 -32.95
N LYS A 711 4.18 -12.63 -31.70
CA LYS A 711 5.55 -13.05 -31.31
C LYS A 711 5.78 -14.54 -31.55
N GLY A 712 4.75 -15.35 -31.40
CA GLY A 712 4.76 -16.80 -31.61
C GLY A 712 4.70 -17.23 -33.08
N GLY A 713 4.49 -16.30 -34.02
CA GLY A 713 4.37 -16.62 -35.44
C GLY A 713 3.01 -17.20 -35.84
N ASP A 714 1.95 -16.93 -35.04
CA ASP A 714 0.58 -17.28 -35.42
C ASP A 714 0.16 -16.45 -36.64
N LYS A 715 -0.06 -17.15 -37.75
CA LYS A 715 -0.37 -16.54 -39.05
C LYS A 715 -1.68 -15.78 -39.06
N ASP A 716 -2.67 -16.23 -38.28
CA ASP A 716 -3.97 -15.57 -38.23
C ASP A 716 -3.85 -14.24 -37.47
N VAL A 717 -3.17 -14.26 -36.32
CA VAL A 717 -2.89 -13.04 -35.53
C VAL A 717 -2.00 -12.06 -36.28
N GLN A 718 -0.95 -12.55 -36.96
CA GLN A 718 -0.10 -11.71 -37.81
C GLN A 718 -0.91 -11.07 -38.94
N THR A 719 -1.79 -11.83 -39.59
CA THR A 719 -2.67 -11.31 -40.65
C THR A 719 -3.60 -10.23 -40.10
N ILE A 720 -4.19 -10.46 -38.93
CA ILE A 720 -5.07 -9.50 -38.25
C ILE A 720 -4.32 -8.19 -37.94
N LEU A 721 -3.16 -8.25 -37.28
CA LEU A 721 -2.37 -7.06 -36.93
C LEU A 721 -1.74 -6.36 -38.15
N ASN A 722 -1.56 -7.08 -39.26
CA ASN A 722 -1.13 -6.51 -40.53
C ASN A 722 -2.28 -5.85 -41.31
N LYS A 723 -3.55 -6.14 -40.97
CA LYS A 723 -4.73 -5.50 -41.59
C LYS A 723 -5.31 -4.37 -40.75
N TYR A 724 -5.19 -4.43 -39.43
CA TYR A 724 -5.82 -3.50 -38.50
C TYR A 724 -4.85 -2.99 -37.43
N ASP A 725 -5.13 -1.79 -36.94
CA ASP A 725 -4.51 -1.23 -35.73
C ASP A 725 -5.50 -1.37 -34.56
N PHE A 726 -5.07 -1.91 -33.43
CA PHE A 726 -5.93 -2.07 -32.26
C PHE A 726 -5.72 -0.92 -31.29
N TYR A 727 -6.79 -0.30 -30.83
CA TYR A 727 -6.81 0.72 -29.80
C TYR A 727 -7.67 0.21 -28.65
N ILE A 728 -7.02 -0.17 -27.55
CA ILE A 728 -7.68 -0.91 -26.46
C ILE A 728 -7.61 -0.06 -25.20
N PHE A 729 -8.77 0.36 -24.69
CA PHE A 729 -8.91 1.14 -23.48
C PHE A 729 -9.62 0.30 -22.41
N PRO A 730 -8.88 -0.32 -21.46
CA PRO A 730 -9.49 -1.15 -20.42
C PRO A 730 -10.32 -0.32 -19.43
N PHE A 731 -9.97 0.96 -19.23
CA PHE A 731 -10.66 1.86 -18.32
C PHE A 731 -11.09 3.17 -18.97
N VAL A 732 -12.33 3.21 -19.49
CA VAL A 732 -12.94 4.47 -19.93
C VAL A 732 -13.67 5.22 -18.82
N ASN A 733 -14.00 4.53 -17.71
CA ASN A 733 -14.54 5.11 -16.48
C ASN A 733 -13.59 4.89 -15.27
N PRO A 734 -12.35 5.40 -15.29
CA PRO A 734 -11.36 5.07 -14.25
C PRO A 734 -11.78 5.56 -12.86
N ASP A 735 -12.48 6.69 -12.76
CA ASP A 735 -12.92 7.22 -11.47
C ASP A 735 -14.05 6.40 -10.86
N GLY A 736 -15.02 5.99 -11.69
CA GLY A 736 -16.08 5.11 -11.27
C GLY A 736 -15.52 3.75 -10.84
N PHE A 737 -14.60 3.18 -11.62
CA PHE A 737 -13.99 1.88 -11.33
C PHE A 737 -13.23 1.90 -9.99
N VAL A 738 -12.39 2.91 -9.74
CA VAL A 738 -11.73 3.05 -8.43
C VAL A 738 -12.77 3.13 -7.31
N TYR A 739 -13.81 3.93 -7.49
CA TYR A 739 -14.86 4.03 -6.48
C TYR A 739 -15.62 2.72 -6.26
N SER A 740 -15.81 1.90 -7.30
CA SER A 740 -16.40 0.57 -7.17
C SER A 740 -15.50 -0.41 -6.42
N THR A 741 -14.18 -0.31 -6.56
CA THR A 741 -13.24 -1.13 -5.77
C THR A 741 -13.05 -0.68 -4.32
N THR A 742 -13.27 0.60 -4.00
CA THR A 742 -12.90 1.16 -2.68
C THR A 742 -14.07 1.56 -1.78
N ALA A 743 -15.28 1.78 -2.32
CA ALA A 743 -16.37 2.39 -1.55
C ALA A 743 -17.74 1.74 -1.81
N ASP A 744 -18.16 1.63 -3.07
CA ASP A 744 -19.46 1.06 -3.44
C ASP A 744 -19.31 0.13 -4.64
N ARG A 745 -19.23 -1.17 -4.37
CA ARG A 745 -19.01 -2.23 -5.38
C ARG A 745 -19.91 -2.13 -6.61
N LEU A 746 -21.12 -1.61 -6.45
CA LEU A 746 -22.13 -1.59 -7.51
C LEU A 746 -22.27 -0.23 -8.18
N TRP A 747 -21.30 0.67 -7.94
CA TRP A 747 -21.25 1.97 -8.58
C TRP A 747 -21.09 1.87 -10.09
N ARG A 748 -22.07 2.42 -10.84
CA ARG A 748 -22.13 2.36 -12.32
C ARG A 748 -21.49 3.55 -13.01
N LYS A 749 -21.78 4.76 -12.53
CA LYS A 749 -21.54 6.05 -13.22
C LYS A 749 -20.10 6.55 -13.09
N ASN A 750 -19.74 7.64 -13.77
CA ASN A 750 -18.52 8.39 -13.46
C ASN A 750 -18.63 9.11 -12.09
N ARG A 751 -17.67 9.97 -11.73
CA ARG A 751 -17.63 10.66 -10.42
C ARG A 751 -17.85 12.17 -10.48
N GLN A 752 -18.36 12.69 -11.60
CA GLN A 752 -18.62 14.12 -11.77
C GLN A 752 -19.83 14.59 -10.94
N PRO A 753 -19.77 15.72 -10.20
CA PRO A 753 -20.85 16.21 -9.35
C PRO A 753 -22.16 16.48 -10.10
N PRO A 754 -23.34 16.27 -9.47
CA PRO A 754 -24.61 16.58 -10.11
C PRO A 754 -24.69 18.06 -10.51
N PRO A 755 -25.65 18.43 -11.38
CA PRO A 755 -25.93 19.82 -11.68
C PRO A 755 -26.13 20.64 -10.39
N THR A 756 -25.69 21.89 -10.38
CA THR A 756 -25.90 22.79 -9.23
C THR A 756 -27.38 23.03 -8.93
N SER A 757 -28.24 22.84 -9.93
CA SER A 757 -29.71 22.89 -9.82
C SER A 757 -30.34 21.61 -9.29
N ALA A 758 -29.58 20.53 -9.10
CA ALA A 758 -30.11 19.25 -8.65
C ALA A 758 -30.60 19.32 -7.20
N PRO A 759 -31.78 18.74 -6.88
CA PRO A 759 -32.32 18.76 -5.52
C PRO A 759 -31.47 17.98 -4.52
N ASN A 760 -30.73 16.97 -4.99
CA ASN A 760 -29.80 16.20 -4.17
C ASN A 760 -28.37 16.31 -4.72
N GLN A 761 -27.50 16.97 -3.96
CA GLN A 761 -26.10 17.19 -4.31
C GLN A 761 -25.19 15.98 -4.05
N THR A 762 -25.72 14.88 -3.48
CA THR A 762 -24.95 13.64 -3.25
C THR A 762 -25.01 12.65 -4.42
N CYS A 763 -25.89 12.90 -5.40
CA CYS A 763 -26.10 12.03 -6.55
C CYS A 763 -25.06 12.25 -7.65
N LEU A 764 -23.83 11.77 -7.40
CA LEU A 764 -22.69 11.94 -8.29
C LEU A 764 -22.82 11.08 -9.56
N GLY A 765 -22.24 11.58 -10.64
CA GLY A 765 -21.92 10.83 -11.85
C GLY A 765 -22.91 10.98 -12.99
N ARG A 766 -22.41 10.85 -14.24
CA ARG A 766 -23.16 10.55 -15.46
C ARG A 766 -22.92 9.10 -15.86
N ASP A 767 -23.91 8.47 -16.47
CA ASP A 767 -23.72 7.21 -17.17
C ASP A 767 -22.98 7.47 -18.48
N ILE A 768 -21.74 6.97 -18.58
CA ILE A 768 -20.88 7.16 -19.77
C ILE A 768 -21.56 6.57 -21.01
N ASN A 769 -22.33 5.48 -20.87
CA ASN A 769 -23.05 4.87 -21.98
C ASN A 769 -24.43 5.51 -22.25
N ARG A 770 -24.70 6.69 -21.68
CA ARG A 770 -25.87 7.53 -22.00
C ARG A 770 -25.50 8.97 -22.35
N ASN A 771 -24.22 9.33 -22.31
CA ASN A 771 -23.74 10.71 -22.47
C ASN A 771 -23.11 10.99 -23.84
N TRP A 772 -23.24 10.09 -24.82
CA TRP A 772 -22.76 10.33 -26.18
C TRP A 772 -23.70 11.23 -26.99
N GLU A 773 -23.16 11.95 -27.97
CA GLU A 773 -23.89 12.96 -28.75
C GLU A 773 -25.05 12.41 -29.58
N PHE A 774 -24.84 11.25 -30.20
CA PHE A 774 -25.79 10.75 -31.18
C PHE A 774 -27.00 10.14 -30.47
N GLY A 775 -28.20 10.62 -30.83
CA GLY A 775 -29.43 10.15 -30.20
C GLY A 775 -29.52 10.41 -28.70
N TRP A 776 -28.79 11.38 -28.15
CA TRP A 776 -28.69 11.66 -26.71
C TRP A 776 -30.05 11.86 -26.01
N ASP A 777 -30.99 12.52 -26.70
CA ASP A 777 -32.36 12.78 -26.21
C ASP A 777 -33.43 12.34 -27.21
N SER A 778 -33.14 11.33 -28.03
CA SER A 778 -34.09 10.89 -29.08
C SER A 778 -35.27 10.09 -28.52
N ASN A 779 -35.18 9.56 -27.30
CA ASN A 779 -36.24 8.79 -26.66
C ASN A 779 -36.21 8.93 -25.12
N LYS A 780 -37.28 9.47 -24.54
CA LYS A 780 -37.38 9.70 -23.08
C LYS A 780 -37.33 8.43 -22.23
N ARG A 781 -37.54 7.24 -22.82
CA ARG A 781 -37.41 5.94 -22.13
C ARG A 781 -35.96 5.46 -22.04
N GLY A 782 -35.05 5.99 -22.87
CA GLY A 782 -33.71 5.43 -23.05
C GLY A 782 -32.65 5.86 -22.04
N ALA A 783 -32.90 6.96 -21.31
CA ALA A 783 -32.04 7.42 -20.24
C ALA A 783 -32.77 8.40 -19.31
N SER A 784 -32.33 8.49 -18.07
CA SER A 784 -32.97 9.36 -17.07
C SER A 784 -32.42 10.78 -17.11
N THR A 785 -33.29 11.75 -16.84
CA THR A 785 -32.91 13.14 -16.52
C THR A 785 -32.71 13.38 -15.03
N ASN A 786 -32.97 12.38 -14.17
CA ASN A 786 -32.78 12.48 -12.73
C ASN A 786 -31.31 12.17 -12.37
N PRO A 787 -30.56 13.11 -11.75
CA PRO A 787 -29.17 12.88 -11.36
C PRO A 787 -28.94 11.66 -10.45
N CYS A 788 -29.94 11.26 -9.66
CA CYS A 788 -29.84 10.10 -8.78
C CYS A 788 -30.07 8.76 -9.48
N SER A 789 -30.53 8.77 -10.73
CA SER A 789 -30.69 7.56 -11.50
C SER A 789 -29.34 6.99 -11.95
N GLN A 790 -29.24 5.67 -12.00
CA GLN A 790 -28.09 4.95 -12.54
C GLN A 790 -27.88 5.24 -14.03
N THR A 791 -28.94 5.56 -14.77
CA THR A 791 -28.90 5.88 -16.22
C THR A 791 -28.95 7.39 -16.49
N TYR A 792 -28.49 8.21 -15.54
CA TYR A 792 -28.48 9.66 -15.71
C TYR A 792 -27.56 10.08 -16.87
N ARG A 793 -28.15 10.66 -17.92
CA ARG A 793 -27.46 10.99 -19.19
C ARG A 793 -26.61 12.26 -19.20
N GLY A 794 -26.61 13.03 -18.12
CA GLY A 794 -25.99 14.36 -18.06
C GLY A 794 -26.95 15.50 -18.43
N GLU A 795 -26.43 16.73 -18.47
CA GLU A 795 -27.17 17.96 -18.79
C GLU A 795 -27.19 18.25 -20.30
N LYS A 796 -26.17 17.79 -21.02
CA LYS A 796 -26.03 17.91 -22.47
C LYS A 796 -25.14 16.76 -22.98
N PRO A 797 -25.14 16.45 -24.29
CA PRO A 797 -24.23 15.46 -24.84
C PRO A 797 -22.76 15.81 -24.56
N ALA A 798 -21.97 14.78 -24.26
CA ALA A 798 -20.54 14.86 -23.97
C ALA A 798 -20.18 15.91 -22.90
N ASP A 799 -21.02 16.06 -21.87
CA ASP A 799 -20.77 16.97 -20.74
C ASP A 799 -19.86 16.36 -19.67
N SER A 800 -19.52 15.08 -19.80
CA SER A 800 -18.46 14.46 -19.02
C SER A 800 -17.10 14.57 -19.70
N PRO A 801 -16.02 14.79 -18.93
CA PRO A 801 -14.67 14.83 -19.48
C PRO A 801 -14.27 13.49 -20.11
N GLU A 802 -14.80 12.37 -19.60
CA GLU A 802 -14.60 11.05 -20.19
C GLU A 802 -15.21 10.96 -21.59
N ASN A 803 -16.52 11.23 -21.76
CA ASN A 803 -17.16 11.17 -23.09
C ASN A 803 -16.57 12.22 -24.05
N ALA A 804 -16.22 13.42 -23.57
CA ALA A 804 -15.59 14.44 -24.40
C ALA A 804 -14.23 13.97 -24.95
N GLY A 805 -13.42 13.30 -24.14
CA GLY A 805 -12.15 12.72 -24.55
C GLY A 805 -12.33 11.56 -25.55
N LEU A 806 -13.26 10.65 -25.26
CA LEU A 806 -13.53 9.49 -26.10
C LEU A 806 -14.14 9.87 -27.46
N ASP A 807 -15.12 10.80 -27.50
CA ASP A 807 -15.68 11.31 -28.76
C ASP A 807 -14.60 11.99 -29.62
N LYS A 808 -13.75 12.82 -29.01
CA LYS A 808 -12.61 13.41 -29.71
C LYS A 808 -11.69 12.34 -30.31
N PHE A 809 -11.42 11.26 -29.56
CA PHE A 809 -10.59 10.15 -30.03
C PHE A 809 -11.26 9.37 -31.17
N VAL A 810 -12.56 9.10 -31.08
CA VAL A 810 -13.36 8.45 -32.13
C VAL A 810 -13.33 9.27 -33.41
N ARG A 811 -13.57 10.59 -33.33
CA ARG A 811 -13.50 11.50 -34.47
C ARG A 811 -12.10 11.56 -35.07
N GLN A 812 -11.07 11.58 -34.23
CA GLN A 812 -9.68 11.50 -34.69
C GLN A 812 -9.42 10.22 -35.47
N LEU A 813 -9.84 9.05 -34.98
CA LEU A 813 -9.67 7.79 -35.70
C LEU A 813 -10.43 7.80 -37.02
N ARG A 814 -11.68 8.24 -37.04
CA ARG A 814 -12.49 8.41 -38.26
C ARG A 814 -11.77 9.23 -39.32
N ASP A 815 -11.24 10.39 -38.92
CA ASP A 815 -10.65 11.37 -39.83
C ASP A 815 -9.24 10.99 -40.30
N THR A 816 -8.58 10.05 -39.63
CA THR A 816 -7.18 9.67 -39.93
C THR A 816 -7.04 8.28 -40.55
N VAL A 817 -7.60 7.25 -39.91
CA VAL A 817 -7.40 5.83 -40.30
C VAL A 817 -8.70 5.10 -40.61
N GLY A 818 -9.86 5.66 -40.20
CA GLY A 818 -11.15 5.00 -40.23
C GLY A 818 -11.31 3.93 -39.14
N ILE A 819 -12.54 3.60 -38.77
CA ILE A 819 -12.84 2.60 -37.74
C ILE A 819 -13.45 1.36 -38.43
N ALA A 820 -12.75 0.23 -38.37
CA ALA A 820 -13.23 -1.05 -38.89
C ALA A 820 -14.23 -1.71 -37.94
N LEU A 821 -13.93 -1.69 -36.63
CA LEU A 821 -14.72 -2.31 -35.60
C LEU A 821 -14.69 -1.47 -34.32
N TYR A 822 -15.84 -1.28 -33.71
CA TYR A 822 -15.98 -0.77 -32.34
C TYR A 822 -16.70 -1.81 -31.48
N ILE A 823 -16.18 -2.04 -30.27
CA ILE A 823 -16.88 -2.80 -29.23
C ILE A 823 -16.77 -2.08 -27.88
N ASP A 824 -17.90 -1.82 -27.23
CA ASP A 824 -17.92 -1.66 -25.77
C ASP A 824 -18.32 -2.96 -25.07
N TRP A 825 -17.55 -3.28 -24.04
CA TRP A 825 -17.69 -4.50 -23.27
C TRP A 825 -18.45 -4.21 -21.99
N HIS A 826 -19.57 -4.90 -21.84
CA HIS A 826 -20.48 -4.81 -20.72
C HIS A 826 -20.65 -6.17 -20.06
N SER A 827 -21.30 -6.19 -18.91
CA SER A 827 -21.81 -7.43 -18.30
C SER A 827 -23.10 -7.07 -17.58
N TYR A 828 -24.14 -7.87 -17.61
CA TYR A 828 -24.19 -9.28 -17.97
C TYR A 828 -25.37 -9.56 -18.90
N GLY A 829 -25.42 -10.76 -19.46
CA GLY A 829 -26.62 -11.26 -20.14
C GLY A 829 -26.34 -12.06 -21.40
N GLN A 830 -25.07 -12.17 -21.83
CA GLN A 830 -24.68 -12.88 -23.05
C GLN A 830 -25.40 -12.33 -24.29
N TYR A 831 -25.20 -11.04 -24.58
CA TYR A 831 -25.75 -10.38 -25.75
C TYR A 831 -24.66 -9.84 -26.68
N ILE A 832 -24.91 -9.86 -27.99
CA ILE A 832 -24.14 -9.12 -29.00
C ILE A 832 -25.10 -8.14 -29.68
N LEU A 833 -25.10 -6.92 -29.20
CA LEU A 833 -26.06 -5.89 -29.57
C LEU A 833 -25.45 -4.95 -30.60
N SER A 834 -26.19 -4.66 -31.65
CA SER A 834 -25.80 -3.73 -32.72
C SER A 834 -26.68 -2.47 -32.68
N PRO A 835 -26.27 -1.37 -33.34
CA PRO A 835 -27.14 -0.22 -33.52
C PRO A 835 -28.46 -0.57 -34.24
N PHE A 836 -29.58 0.10 -33.97
CA PHE A 836 -29.71 1.25 -33.06
C PHE A 836 -30.34 0.89 -31.71
N GLY A 837 -29.88 1.55 -30.65
CA GLY A 837 -30.45 1.42 -29.31
C GLY A 837 -31.67 2.30 -29.05
N TYR A 838 -31.74 3.49 -29.64
CA TYR A 838 -32.73 4.49 -29.24
C TYR A 838 -34.15 4.28 -29.80
N LYS A 839 -34.31 3.36 -30.75
CA LYS A 839 -35.58 3.08 -31.42
C LYS A 839 -35.65 1.60 -31.84
N GLU A 840 -36.67 0.90 -31.35
CA GLU A 840 -36.85 -0.56 -31.45
C GLU A 840 -37.06 -1.03 -32.91
N ASP A 841 -37.73 -0.21 -33.72
CA ASP A 841 -38.08 -0.47 -35.11
C ASP A 841 -37.12 0.18 -36.13
N LEU A 842 -35.96 0.67 -35.67
CA LEU A 842 -34.96 1.28 -36.54
C LEU A 842 -33.76 0.36 -36.75
N TYR A 843 -33.48 0.05 -38.02
CA TYR A 843 -32.43 -0.88 -38.41
C TYR A 843 -31.40 -0.19 -39.31
N ALA A 844 -30.12 -0.45 -39.06
CA ALA A 844 -29.05 -0.05 -39.97
C ALA A 844 -29.13 -0.83 -41.29
N PRO A 845 -28.76 -0.23 -42.44
CA PRO A 845 -28.67 -0.94 -43.71
C PRO A 845 -27.82 -2.22 -43.64
N GLU A 846 -26.79 -2.21 -42.80
CA GLU A 846 -25.81 -3.27 -42.59
C GLU A 846 -26.31 -4.38 -41.64
N LEU A 847 -27.55 -4.29 -41.12
CA LEU A 847 -28.05 -5.23 -40.10
C LEU A 847 -27.89 -6.70 -40.51
N GLY A 848 -28.18 -7.06 -41.76
CA GLY A 848 -28.04 -8.45 -42.22
C GLY A 848 -26.60 -8.97 -42.10
N LYS A 849 -25.62 -8.11 -42.40
CA LYS A 849 -24.19 -8.39 -42.24
C LYS A 849 -23.81 -8.50 -40.77
N TRP A 850 -24.27 -7.57 -39.94
CA TRP A 850 -23.95 -7.57 -38.50
C TRP A 850 -24.55 -8.74 -37.74
N THR A 851 -25.80 -9.10 -38.03
CA THR A 851 -26.48 -10.27 -37.46
C THR A 851 -25.79 -11.56 -37.85
N LYS A 852 -25.34 -11.69 -39.12
CA LYS A 852 -24.59 -12.88 -39.56
C LYS A 852 -23.24 -12.99 -38.86
N ALA A 853 -22.51 -11.89 -38.72
CA ALA A 853 -21.25 -11.90 -37.99
C ALA A 853 -21.45 -12.27 -36.51
N ALA A 854 -22.44 -11.68 -35.84
CA ALA A 854 -22.77 -12.00 -34.46
C ALA A 854 -23.20 -13.47 -34.27
N ALA A 855 -23.95 -14.03 -35.22
CA ALA A 855 -24.31 -15.45 -35.22
C ALA A 855 -23.08 -16.36 -35.27
N LEU A 856 -22.13 -16.09 -36.18
CA LEU A 856 -20.89 -16.87 -36.30
C LEU A 856 -19.99 -16.73 -35.07
N VAL A 857 -19.96 -15.54 -34.45
CA VAL A 857 -19.26 -15.32 -33.18
C VAL A 857 -19.90 -16.15 -32.06
N SER A 858 -21.23 -16.12 -31.94
CA SER A 858 -21.99 -16.90 -30.94
C SER A 858 -21.78 -18.42 -31.14
N GLU A 859 -21.75 -18.90 -32.39
CA GLU A 859 -21.44 -20.29 -32.71
C GLU A 859 -20.00 -20.67 -32.33
N ALA A 860 -19.02 -19.81 -32.64
CA ALA A 860 -17.63 -20.06 -32.29
C ALA A 860 -17.40 -20.10 -30.77
N ILE A 861 -18.05 -19.19 -30.03
CA ILE A 861 -18.05 -19.18 -28.57
C ILE A 861 -18.66 -20.48 -28.04
N ARG A 862 -19.86 -20.86 -28.52
CA ARG A 862 -20.53 -22.11 -28.12
C ARG A 862 -19.66 -23.34 -28.37
N ASP A 863 -19.00 -23.39 -29.52
CA ASP A 863 -18.25 -24.57 -29.93
C ASP A 863 -16.92 -24.68 -29.16
N SER A 864 -16.32 -23.55 -28.78
CA SER A 864 -15.07 -23.48 -28.00
C SER A 864 -15.25 -23.50 -26.47
N SER A 865 -16.42 -23.09 -25.96
CA SER A 865 -16.73 -23.07 -24.53
C SER A 865 -17.11 -24.46 -24.02
N ASP A 866 -16.60 -24.81 -22.83
CA ASP A 866 -17.01 -26.02 -22.10
C ASP A 866 -18.49 -25.94 -21.66
N ASP A 867 -18.98 -24.73 -21.37
CA ASP A 867 -20.36 -24.49 -20.95
C ASP A 867 -21.35 -24.37 -22.11
N LYS A 868 -20.85 -24.46 -23.35
CA LYS A 868 -21.65 -24.23 -24.57
C LYS A 868 -22.39 -22.90 -24.55
N THR A 869 -21.71 -21.87 -24.05
CA THR A 869 -22.23 -20.49 -23.94
C THR A 869 -22.77 -20.00 -25.27
N THR A 870 -23.98 -19.47 -25.27
CA THR A 870 -24.60 -18.85 -26.46
C THR A 870 -24.94 -17.40 -26.18
N TYR A 871 -24.77 -16.58 -27.21
CA TYR A 871 -25.10 -15.15 -27.14
C TYR A 871 -26.32 -14.86 -28.00
N THR A 872 -27.27 -14.09 -27.46
CA THR A 872 -28.40 -13.53 -28.20
C THR A 872 -27.94 -12.27 -28.93
N PHE A 873 -28.37 -12.06 -30.17
CA PHE A 873 -27.82 -10.96 -30.98
C PHE A 873 -28.86 -10.25 -31.83
N GLY A 874 -28.58 -8.98 -32.13
CA GLY A 874 -29.42 -8.14 -32.99
C GLY A 874 -29.37 -6.67 -32.57
N PRO A 875 -30.29 -5.82 -33.05
CA PRO A 875 -30.33 -4.40 -32.69
C PRO A 875 -30.64 -4.21 -31.21
N SER A 876 -29.88 -3.37 -30.50
CA SER A 876 -30.00 -3.18 -29.04
C SER A 876 -31.41 -2.81 -28.62
N GLY A 877 -32.05 -1.88 -29.32
CA GLY A 877 -33.41 -1.45 -28.98
C GLY A 877 -34.44 -2.56 -29.15
N ALA A 878 -34.26 -3.43 -30.14
CA ALA A 878 -35.19 -4.52 -30.45
C ALA A 878 -34.97 -5.78 -29.60
N VAL A 879 -33.72 -6.06 -29.22
CA VAL A 879 -33.34 -7.31 -28.55
C VAL A 879 -33.32 -7.18 -27.03
N LEU A 880 -32.93 -6.02 -26.51
CA LEU A 880 -32.74 -5.82 -25.06
C LEU A 880 -33.75 -4.80 -24.52
N TYR A 881 -33.45 -3.50 -24.66
CA TYR A 881 -34.35 -2.39 -24.37
C TYR A 881 -33.82 -1.10 -25.01
N VAL A 882 -34.68 -0.08 -25.05
CA VAL A 882 -34.36 1.23 -25.61
C VAL A 882 -33.27 1.94 -24.80
N THR A 883 -32.24 2.45 -25.47
CA THR A 883 -31.16 3.25 -24.87
C THR A 883 -30.85 4.49 -25.70
N THR A 884 -30.63 5.64 -25.08
CA THR A 884 -30.24 6.90 -25.77
C THR A 884 -28.83 7.33 -25.39
N GLY A 885 -28.12 7.99 -26.32
CA GLY A 885 -26.76 8.47 -26.08
C GLY A 885 -25.76 7.34 -25.83
N ALA A 886 -25.96 6.19 -26.47
CA ALA A 886 -25.11 5.01 -26.33
C ALA A 886 -23.88 5.08 -27.26
N ALA A 887 -22.78 4.48 -26.80
CA ALA A 887 -21.52 4.47 -27.53
C ALA A 887 -21.61 3.76 -28.91
N PRO A 888 -22.19 2.55 -29.05
CA PRO A 888 -22.21 1.87 -30.36
C PRO A 888 -22.96 2.66 -31.43
N ASP A 889 -24.07 3.31 -31.07
CA ASP A 889 -24.85 4.15 -31.97
C ASP A 889 -24.02 5.37 -32.45
N HIS A 890 -23.32 6.00 -31.51
CA HIS A 890 -22.48 7.16 -31.78
C HIS A 890 -21.25 6.80 -32.61
N VAL A 891 -20.50 5.75 -32.25
CA VAL A 891 -19.29 5.35 -33.00
C VAL A 891 -19.65 4.85 -34.39
N TYR A 892 -20.83 4.27 -34.59
CA TYR A 892 -21.37 3.96 -35.91
C TYR A 892 -21.72 5.25 -36.69
N SER A 893 -22.61 6.09 -36.17
CA SER A 893 -23.18 7.21 -36.95
C SER A 893 -22.27 8.42 -37.08
N VAL A 894 -21.51 8.74 -36.03
CA VAL A 894 -20.58 9.88 -35.98
C VAL A 894 -19.16 9.45 -36.28
N GLY A 895 -18.74 8.31 -35.73
CA GLY A 895 -17.41 7.71 -35.95
C GLY A 895 -17.27 6.95 -37.27
N GLN A 896 -18.37 6.69 -37.98
CA GLN A 896 -18.41 5.95 -39.26
C GLN A 896 -17.76 4.56 -39.17
N ALA A 897 -17.91 3.89 -38.02
CA ALA A 897 -17.42 2.52 -37.87
C ALA A 897 -18.15 1.54 -38.79
N LYS A 898 -17.43 0.61 -39.43
CA LYS A 898 -18.05 -0.39 -40.32
C LYS A 898 -18.80 -1.49 -39.57
N PHE A 899 -18.35 -1.81 -38.37
CA PHE A 899 -19.01 -2.67 -37.40
C PHE A 899 -19.00 -1.97 -36.05
N SER A 900 -20.10 -2.06 -35.32
CA SER A 900 -20.25 -1.45 -34.01
C SER A 900 -21.12 -2.36 -33.15
N TYR A 901 -20.62 -2.76 -31.98
CA TYR A 901 -21.35 -3.64 -31.08
C TYR A 901 -21.20 -3.23 -29.62
N THR A 902 -22.21 -3.58 -28.83
CA THR A 902 -22.11 -3.80 -27.39
C THR A 902 -22.10 -5.29 -27.15
N ILE A 903 -21.14 -5.80 -26.38
CA ILE A 903 -21.12 -7.20 -25.96
C ILE A 903 -21.38 -7.27 -24.45
N GLU A 904 -22.50 -7.86 -24.06
CA GLU A 904 -22.82 -8.20 -22.68
C GLU A 904 -22.23 -9.57 -22.37
N LEU A 905 -21.21 -9.62 -21.52
CA LEU A 905 -20.46 -10.81 -21.13
C LEU A 905 -21.28 -11.75 -20.23
N ARG A 906 -20.64 -12.83 -19.78
CA ARG A 906 -21.23 -13.76 -18.80
C ARG A 906 -21.68 -13.05 -17.52
N ASP A 907 -22.66 -13.58 -16.81
CA ASP A 907 -23.46 -14.79 -17.10
C ASP A 907 -24.84 -14.45 -17.69
N THR A 908 -25.82 -15.37 -17.65
CA THR A 908 -27.22 -15.12 -18.02
C THR A 908 -28.03 -14.39 -16.93
N GLY A 909 -27.33 -13.73 -16.01
CA GLY A 909 -27.85 -13.03 -14.85
C GLY A 909 -28.16 -13.91 -13.64
N GLU A 910 -27.41 -14.99 -13.43
CA GLU A 910 -27.50 -15.79 -12.20
C GLU A 910 -26.71 -15.12 -11.05
N THR A 911 -25.56 -14.55 -11.35
CA THR A 911 -24.64 -13.85 -10.42
C THR A 911 -24.55 -12.35 -10.70
N GLY A 912 -25.10 -11.91 -11.83
CA GLY A 912 -25.26 -10.50 -12.17
C GLY A 912 -23.93 -9.76 -12.27
N PHE A 913 -23.84 -8.59 -11.61
CA PHE A 913 -22.62 -7.78 -11.62
C PHE A 913 -21.52 -8.26 -10.66
N VAL A 914 -21.79 -9.30 -9.85
CA VAL A 914 -20.86 -9.88 -8.85
C VAL A 914 -20.49 -11.29 -9.30
N LEU A 915 -19.70 -11.34 -10.38
CA LEU A 915 -19.37 -12.57 -11.09
C LEU A 915 -18.25 -13.31 -10.34
N PRO A 916 -18.37 -14.61 -10.02
CA PRO A 916 -17.32 -15.34 -9.31
C PRO A 916 -15.99 -15.37 -10.09
N PRO A 917 -14.82 -15.25 -9.43
CA PRO A 917 -13.49 -15.30 -10.09
C PRO A 917 -13.27 -16.51 -11.00
N ALA A 918 -13.86 -17.66 -10.66
CA ALA A 918 -13.80 -18.88 -11.47
C ALA A 918 -14.41 -18.74 -12.88
N GLN A 919 -15.23 -17.70 -13.13
CA GLN A 919 -15.80 -17.39 -14.43
C GLN A 919 -14.90 -16.49 -15.29
N ILE A 920 -13.84 -15.88 -14.73
CA ILE A 920 -12.94 -14.99 -15.48
C ILE A 920 -12.27 -15.75 -16.62
N ARG A 921 -11.59 -16.86 -16.31
CA ARG A 921 -10.86 -17.65 -17.30
C ARG A 921 -11.75 -18.18 -18.45
N PRO A 922 -12.89 -18.86 -18.18
CA PRO A 922 -13.82 -19.26 -19.24
C PRO A 922 -14.31 -18.08 -20.10
N ASN A 923 -14.63 -16.95 -19.48
CA ASN A 923 -15.08 -15.75 -20.18
C ASN A 923 -14.02 -15.20 -21.14
N VAL A 924 -12.78 -15.04 -20.68
CA VAL A 924 -11.74 -14.42 -21.53
C VAL A 924 -11.31 -15.33 -22.68
N GLU A 925 -11.27 -16.66 -22.45
CA GLU A 925 -10.93 -17.65 -23.47
C GLU A 925 -11.98 -17.76 -24.57
N GLU A 926 -13.27 -17.85 -24.19
CA GLU A 926 -14.36 -17.94 -25.17
C GLU A 926 -14.47 -16.65 -26.00
N GLN A 927 -14.29 -15.48 -25.37
CA GLN A 927 -14.32 -14.21 -26.09
C GLN A 927 -13.17 -14.09 -27.08
N TRP A 928 -11.97 -14.58 -26.74
CA TRP A 928 -10.89 -14.63 -27.72
C TRP A 928 -11.23 -15.51 -28.93
N ALA A 929 -11.86 -16.68 -28.71
CA ALA A 929 -12.32 -17.53 -29.81
C ALA A 929 -13.34 -16.83 -30.71
N GLY A 930 -14.32 -16.14 -30.12
CA GLY A 930 -15.30 -15.34 -30.86
C GLY A 930 -14.66 -14.18 -31.62
N GLN A 931 -13.74 -13.45 -31.01
CA GLN A 931 -13.08 -12.31 -31.66
C GLN A 931 -12.23 -12.71 -32.86
N LYS A 932 -11.55 -13.86 -32.85
CA LYS A 932 -10.84 -14.36 -34.04
C LYS A 932 -11.77 -14.49 -35.25
N VAL A 933 -12.98 -14.99 -35.04
CA VAL A 933 -14.00 -15.10 -36.11
C VAL A 933 -14.51 -13.73 -36.51
N LEU A 934 -14.83 -12.83 -35.56
CA LEU A 934 -15.29 -11.49 -35.91
C LEU A 934 -14.25 -10.73 -36.75
N LEU A 935 -12.98 -10.78 -36.33
CA LEU A 935 -11.88 -10.09 -36.98
C LEU A 935 -11.60 -10.60 -38.40
N SER A 936 -11.81 -11.90 -38.66
CA SER A 936 -11.68 -12.45 -40.01
C SER A 936 -12.81 -12.02 -40.95
N LEU A 937 -13.96 -11.58 -40.42
CA LEU A 937 -15.12 -11.16 -41.19
C LEU A 937 -15.12 -9.66 -41.54
N LEU A 938 -14.22 -8.86 -40.97
CA LEU A 938 -14.27 -7.40 -41.08
C LEU A 938 -14.05 -6.88 -42.51
N ASP A 939 -13.27 -7.60 -43.33
CA ASP A 939 -13.01 -7.30 -44.74
C ASP A 939 -13.74 -8.24 -45.72
N GLU A 940 -14.52 -9.20 -45.22
CA GLU A 940 -15.32 -10.06 -46.08
C GLU A 940 -16.43 -9.27 -46.78
N THR A 941 -16.61 -9.59 -48.07
CA THR A 941 -17.77 -9.14 -48.82
C THR A 941 -18.91 -10.10 -48.53
N PHE A 942 -19.79 -9.69 -47.63
CA PHE A 942 -21.05 -10.39 -47.41
C PHE A 942 -21.88 -10.26 -48.69
N PHE A 943 -22.27 -11.38 -49.31
CA PHE A 943 -23.31 -11.34 -50.34
C PHE A 943 -24.60 -10.85 -49.68
N ASP A 944 -24.87 -9.56 -49.82
CA ASP A 944 -26.14 -8.94 -49.52
C ASP A 944 -27.08 -9.30 -50.66
N GLY A 945 -28.02 -10.22 -50.39
CA GLY A 945 -29.06 -10.56 -51.34
C GLY A 945 -29.85 -9.32 -51.73
N SER A 946 -29.44 -8.65 -52.80
CA SER A 946 -30.31 -7.82 -53.62
C SER A 946 -31.31 -8.76 -54.31
N GLY A 947 -32.37 -9.10 -53.56
CA GLY A 947 -33.63 -9.68 -54.02
C GLY A 947 -34.80 -8.80 -53.56
N PRO A 948 -35.92 -8.74 -54.29
CA PRO A 948 -36.75 -7.56 -54.40
C PRO A 948 -37.69 -7.38 -53.20
N ALA A 949 -37.35 -6.44 -52.33
CA ALA A 949 -38.32 -5.75 -51.48
C ALA A 949 -37.97 -4.26 -51.39
N LEU A 950 -37.79 -3.63 -52.56
CA LEU A 950 -38.09 -2.21 -52.69
C LEU A 950 -39.60 -2.07 -52.44
N TYR A 951 -39.98 -1.71 -51.22
CA TYR A 951 -41.33 -1.21 -50.96
C TYR A 951 -41.41 0.19 -51.58
N GLN A 952 -41.79 0.22 -52.85
CA GLN A 952 -42.29 1.41 -53.52
C GLN A 952 -43.71 1.71 -53.01
N GLY A 953 -43.96 2.98 -52.65
CA GLY A 953 -45.29 3.57 -52.45
C GLY A 953 -45.62 3.82 -50.97
N GLN A 954 -46.05 4.99 -50.53
CA GLN A 954 -46.65 6.14 -51.23
C GLN A 954 -46.34 7.45 -50.49
N THR A 955 -46.46 8.53 -51.27
CA THR A 955 -46.62 9.96 -50.93
C THR A 955 -47.16 10.33 -49.56
#